data_AF-A0A4S4LGR1-F1
#
_entry.id   AF-A0A4S4LGR1-F1
#
_cell.length_a   1.000
_cell.length_b   1.000
_cell.length_c   1.000
_cell.angle_alpha   90.00
_cell.angle_beta   90.00
_cell.angle_gamma   90.00
#
_symmetry.space_group_name_H-M   'P 1'
#
loop_
_entity.id
_entity.type
_entity.pdbx_description
1 polymer ?
#
loop_
_entity_poly.entity_id
_entity_poly.type
_entity_poly.pdbx_seq_one_letter_code
_entity_poly.pdbx_strand_id
1 'polypeptide(L)'
;MADFSEFREALSEARHIVVLAGAGLSAASGKHPPYPALISVLESFLSKGIPTFRGAGGLWRKYDATALATPEAFQENPGLVWQFYHYRREAVLHAQPNVAHRAIALLCSSQDALKRIAPSALSFHLVTQNIDNLSTRALPPDAPPSAYPIEMHGNLCRVKCTACGSVETNIDSPICPALAGTEKFYDNTDLADKEQAIEEQDLPRCAKCSGLARPDVVWFGESVQNLEDIAEMLDKRCDVFIVVGTSSTVMPAGVFADVVRDHGGKVAVFNIERTSADRKADFVFLGPCEETLVAAFGLNVPDFLIISTFCLCMASSSVVSNGVARPNGTANGVRTLLRLVKQETASVRVLPAEYYTQFLSDSAKERKPSPIRTLFPLEKRPGVISLLAGKPNGATFPLTSLSFTVRSPIEPGKESTVVVDGDALREGLQYSATSGIPSLNKWLTDLQEREHHRASGEGWRVSVTSGSQDAIYKAASALLNPGDSILVEKPVYAGVIPIFHSLHCDMIEVETDAQGIVSSSLRSILQNWPASKPKPKALYTVPYGGNPTGMTASLERRLETLSLARQHDFIILEGSDLVPALSILSFLLIRPDDRYNIPDDPYYFLYFGAGPRIPSYFTLEAQTGSVGHVLRFDSFSKILSAGIRIGFVTGPQVLIEAIDMHTSSANLQTASLTQSIAFALLDSWGPDGFSAHVHGVAEFYKQKRDVFEAAMRRHLDGLAEWSTPQAGMFFWFKLLLSDDPNVEADSSDLISNQALEGGVLALPGTVFIPNGAKTAHVRAAFSLLDEKDVDEALRRLRLVILKERGVQA
;
A
#
# COMPACT_ATOMS: atom_id res chain seq x y z
N MET A 1 6.66 -26.80 20.83
CA MET A 1 6.53 -25.42 20.32
C MET A 1 6.03 -24.61 21.51
N ALA A 2 6.61 -23.44 21.79
CA ALA A 2 6.24 -22.66 22.96
C ALA A 2 4.80 -22.16 22.83
N ASP A 3 4.03 -22.22 23.92
CA ASP A 3 2.67 -21.69 23.93
C ASP A 3 2.70 -20.18 24.26
N PHE A 4 2.03 -19.38 23.44
CA PHE A 4 1.81 -17.95 23.75
C PHE A 4 0.97 -17.77 25.02
N SER A 5 0.16 -18.76 25.40
CA SER A 5 -0.60 -18.75 26.67
C SER A 5 0.31 -18.82 27.88
N GLU A 6 1.26 -19.76 27.93
CA GLU A 6 2.23 -19.91 29.04
C GLU A 6 3.11 -18.66 29.20
N PHE A 7 3.52 -18.02 28.10
CA PHE A 7 4.28 -16.77 28.17
C PHE A 7 3.45 -15.59 28.68
N ARG A 8 2.17 -15.49 28.30
CA ARG A 8 1.26 -14.47 28.82
C ARG A 8 0.95 -14.66 30.31
N GLU A 9 0.85 -15.90 30.77
CA GLU A 9 0.73 -16.23 32.19
C GLU A 9 1.95 -15.70 32.97
N ALA A 10 3.17 -16.03 32.51
CA ALA A 10 4.41 -15.52 33.10
C ALA A 10 4.51 -13.97 33.06
N LEU A 11 4.07 -13.32 31.97
CA LEU A 11 3.95 -11.85 31.92
C LEU A 11 2.94 -11.30 32.91
N SER A 12 1.83 -12.00 33.17
CA SER A 12 0.77 -11.51 34.04
C SER A 12 1.17 -11.47 35.52
N GLU A 13 2.06 -12.37 35.93
CA GLU A 13 2.63 -12.47 37.28
C GLU A 13 3.87 -11.57 37.48
N ALA A 14 4.56 -11.19 36.41
CA ALA A 14 5.76 -10.38 36.45
C ALA A 14 5.53 -8.99 37.08
N ARG A 15 6.43 -8.57 37.98
CA ARG A 15 6.40 -7.24 38.61
C ARG A 15 7.35 -6.27 37.93
N HIS A 16 8.42 -6.76 37.32
CA HIS A 16 9.44 -5.96 36.67
C HIS A 16 9.88 -6.66 35.38
N ILE A 17 9.62 -6.01 34.25
CA ILE A 17 9.89 -6.55 32.93
C ILE A 17 11.00 -5.72 32.26
N VAL A 18 12.00 -6.38 31.69
CA VAL A 18 13.08 -5.72 30.95
C VAL A 18 13.19 -6.31 29.55
N VAL A 19 13.18 -5.46 28.54
CA VAL A 19 13.40 -5.82 27.13
C VAL A 19 14.84 -5.48 26.74
N LEU A 20 15.59 -6.42 26.17
CA LEU A 20 16.85 -6.18 25.47
C LEU A 20 16.61 -6.23 23.96
N ALA A 21 16.71 -5.07 23.29
CA ALA A 21 16.57 -4.97 21.85
C ALA A 21 17.92 -4.93 21.12
N GLY A 22 18.06 -5.70 20.04
CA GLY A 22 19.16 -5.60 19.08
C GLY A 22 18.70 -5.40 17.65
N ALA A 23 19.64 -5.51 16.70
CA ALA A 23 19.45 -5.03 15.32
C ALA A 23 18.28 -5.68 14.58
N GLY A 24 17.87 -6.89 14.97
CA GLY A 24 16.68 -7.56 14.43
C GLY A 24 15.37 -6.83 14.73
N LEU A 25 15.27 -6.06 15.83
CA LEU A 25 14.11 -5.19 16.10
C LEU A 25 13.96 -4.11 15.01
N SER A 26 15.08 -3.65 14.45
CA SER A 26 15.14 -2.58 13.43
C SER A 26 15.32 -3.10 12.00
N ALA A 27 15.46 -4.40 11.78
CA ALA A 27 15.78 -4.98 10.48
C ALA A 27 14.68 -4.81 9.42
N ALA A 28 13.42 -4.61 9.83
CA ALA A 28 12.35 -4.16 8.94
C ALA A 28 12.00 -2.68 9.10
N SER A 29 12.57 -1.95 10.06
CA SER A 29 12.47 -0.49 10.08
C SER A 29 13.20 0.08 8.86
N GLY A 30 12.49 0.84 8.04
CA GLY A 30 12.93 1.25 6.70
C GLY A 30 12.30 0.42 5.58
N LYS A 31 11.99 -0.87 5.79
CA LYS A 31 11.04 -1.56 4.91
C LYS A 31 9.64 -0.98 5.19
N HIS A 32 8.92 -0.62 4.13
CA HIS A 32 7.62 0.01 4.30
C HIS A 32 6.65 -0.91 5.08
N PRO A 33 5.85 -0.37 6.03
CA PRO A 33 4.60 -1.05 6.40
C PRO A 33 3.71 -1.21 5.15
N PRO A 34 2.70 -2.09 5.16
CA PRO A 34 1.96 -2.50 3.96
C PRO A 34 0.95 -1.44 3.44
N TYR A 35 1.37 -0.17 3.29
CA TYR A 35 0.60 0.93 2.73
C TYR A 35 1.49 1.92 1.95
N PRO A 36 1.30 2.07 0.62
CA PRO A 36 2.11 2.98 -0.20
C PRO A 36 1.46 4.37 -0.34
N ALA A 37 2.16 5.40 0.15
CA ALA A 37 1.92 6.80 -0.23
C ALA A 37 3.20 7.65 -0.06
N LEU A 38 3.68 8.21 -1.18
CA LEU A 38 4.68 9.29 -1.28
C LEU A 38 6.02 9.16 -0.53
N ILE A 39 7.09 8.86 -1.27
CA ILE A 39 8.36 9.62 -1.29
C ILE A 39 8.98 9.39 -2.68
N SER A 40 9.19 10.45 -3.44
CA SER A 40 10.09 10.45 -4.61
C SER A 40 11.36 11.20 -4.23
N VAL A 41 12.52 10.77 -4.76
CA VAL A 41 13.90 11.28 -4.58
C VAL A 41 14.84 10.43 -3.67
N LEU A 42 14.37 9.41 -2.93
CA LEU A 42 15.21 8.63 -1.98
C LEU A 42 15.15 7.08 -2.12
N GLU A 43 14.78 6.54 -3.30
CA GLU A 43 14.57 5.08 -3.45
C GLU A 43 15.84 4.21 -3.37
N SER A 44 17.06 4.77 -3.48
CA SER A 44 18.30 3.98 -3.25
C SER A 44 18.51 3.61 -1.78
N PHE A 45 18.12 4.48 -0.84
CA PHE A 45 18.36 4.29 0.60
C PHE A 45 17.22 3.57 1.33
N LEU A 46 15.98 3.66 0.84
CA LEU A 46 14.78 3.22 1.57
C LEU A 46 14.29 1.80 1.25
N SER A 47 14.73 1.17 0.15
CA SER A 47 14.27 -0.18 -0.22
C SER A 47 14.90 -1.31 0.63
N LYS A 48 15.94 -1.00 1.39
CA LYS A 48 16.67 -1.92 2.28
C LYS A 48 16.40 -1.49 3.73
N GLY A 49 15.68 -2.30 4.51
CA GLY A 49 15.55 -2.08 5.97
C GLY A 49 16.93 -2.05 6.64
N ILE A 50 17.04 -1.38 7.79
CA ILE A 50 18.35 -1.07 8.42
C ILE A 50 19.23 -2.34 8.49
N PRO A 51 20.38 -2.37 7.79
CA PRO A 51 21.24 -3.54 7.75
C PRO A 51 21.69 -3.95 9.16
N THR A 52 21.52 -5.23 9.49
CA THR A 52 21.99 -5.77 10.76
C THR A 52 23.52 -5.78 10.82
N PHE A 53 24.09 -5.70 12.01
CA PHE A 53 25.54 -5.83 12.19
C PHE A 53 26.03 -7.26 11.86
N ARG A 54 25.22 -8.28 12.17
CA ARG A 54 25.53 -9.71 12.01
C ARG A 54 24.26 -10.43 11.54
N GLY A 55 24.36 -11.21 10.46
CA GLY A 55 23.25 -11.96 9.86
C GLY A 55 23.49 -12.24 8.38
N ALA A 56 22.52 -12.81 7.67
CA ALA A 56 22.52 -12.83 6.20
C ALA A 56 22.45 -11.37 5.69
N GLY A 57 23.49 -10.93 4.96
CA GLY A 57 23.65 -9.52 4.55
C GLY A 57 24.17 -8.55 5.62
N GLY A 58 24.64 -9.04 6.78
CA GLY A 58 25.09 -8.17 7.87
C GLY A 58 26.41 -7.43 7.60
N LEU A 59 26.54 -6.19 8.08
CA LEU A 59 27.63 -5.26 7.75
C LEU A 59 29.04 -5.82 8.01
N TRP A 60 29.26 -6.53 9.12
CA TRP A 60 30.57 -7.13 9.44
C TRP A 60 30.94 -8.36 8.60
N ARG A 61 30.15 -8.70 7.57
CA ARG A 61 30.55 -9.61 6.49
C ARG A 61 31.06 -8.88 5.23
N LYS A 62 30.75 -7.59 5.08
CA LYS A 62 31.17 -6.73 3.94
C LYS A 62 32.34 -5.81 4.31
N TYR A 63 32.45 -5.41 5.57
CA TYR A 63 33.46 -4.46 6.06
C TYR A 63 34.21 -5.02 7.29
N ASP A 64 35.50 -4.69 7.42
CA ASP A 64 36.24 -4.98 8.65
C ASP A 64 35.75 -4.09 9.80
N ALA A 65 35.40 -4.72 10.91
CA ALA A 65 34.90 -4.05 12.09
C ALA A 65 36.00 -3.27 12.83
N THR A 66 37.24 -3.79 12.83
CA THR A 66 38.36 -3.13 13.52
C THR A 66 38.82 -1.85 12.83
N ALA A 67 38.77 -1.82 11.50
CA ALA A 67 39.09 -0.65 10.68
C ALA A 67 38.04 0.50 10.70
N LEU A 68 36.85 0.29 11.28
CA LEU A 68 35.74 1.26 11.22
C LEU A 68 35.08 1.59 12.57
N ALA A 69 35.31 0.79 13.62
CA ALA A 69 34.62 0.92 14.89
C ALA A 69 35.55 0.72 16.10
N THR A 70 36.74 1.34 16.05
CA THR A 70 37.72 1.40 17.15
C THR A 70 38.17 2.87 17.37
N PRO A 71 38.58 3.26 18.59
CA PRO A 71 39.23 4.55 18.84
C PRO A 71 40.47 4.77 17.97
N GLU A 72 41.24 3.72 17.73
CA GLU A 72 42.47 3.73 16.95
C GLU A 72 42.19 4.03 15.47
N ALA A 73 41.19 3.37 14.86
CA ALA A 73 40.80 3.64 13.47
C ALA A 73 40.34 5.10 13.26
N PHE A 74 39.67 5.70 14.25
CA PHE A 74 39.28 7.11 14.19
C PHE A 74 40.46 8.07 14.36
N GLN A 75 41.52 7.68 15.07
CA GLN A 75 42.76 8.46 15.14
C GLN A 75 43.58 8.34 13.85
N GLU A 76 43.58 7.16 13.22
CA GLU A 76 44.31 6.91 11.97
C GLU A 76 43.63 7.55 10.76
N ASN A 77 42.30 7.40 10.61
CA ASN A 77 41.53 7.96 9.51
C ASN A 77 40.10 8.36 9.95
N PRO A 78 39.94 9.55 10.56
CA PRO A 78 38.63 10.02 11.00
C PRO A 78 37.67 10.28 9.83
N GLY A 79 38.19 10.51 8.61
CA GLY A 79 37.40 10.72 7.40
C GLY A 79 36.68 9.44 6.96
N LEU A 80 37.41 8.34 6.79
CA LEU A 80 36.87 7.00 6.49
C LEU A 80 35.79 6.59 7.50
N VAL A 81 36.09 6.72 8.80
CA VAL A 81 35.14 6.39 9.87
C VAL A 81 33.89 7.27 9.79
N TRP A 82 34.03 8.57 9.53
CA TRP A 82 32.88 9.45 9.35
C TRP A 82 32.06 9.13 8.10
N GLN A 83 32.65 8.69 6.98
CA GLN A 83 31.89 8.24 5.80
C GLN A 83 31.02 7.02 6.12
N PHE A 84 31.58 6.00 6.77
CA PHE A 84 30.83 4.82 7.23
C PHE A 84 29.68 5.19 8.17
N TYR A 85 29.93 6.05 9.17
CA TYR A 85 28.89 6.47 10.11
C TYR A 85 27.89 7.47 9.51
N HIS A 86 28.27 8.25 8.51
CA HIS A 86 27.36 9.13 7.79
C HIS A 86 26.38 8.34 6.92
N TYR A 87 26.86 7.37 6.13
CA TYR A 87 26.01 6.41 5.42
C TYR A 87 24.96 5.78 6.35
N ARG A 88 25.37 5.39 7.57
CA ARG A 88 24.45 4.81 8.55
C ARG A 88 23.50 5.83 9.17
N ARG A 89 23.93 7.09 9.37
CA ARG A 89 23.05 8.20 9.78
C ARG A 89 21.96 8.44 8.73
N GLU A 90 22.30 8.45 7.45
CA GLU A 90 21.33 8.60 6.36
C GLU A 90 20.25 7.51 6.41
N ALA A 91 20.66 6.25 6.56
CA ALA A 91 19.71 5.13 6.65
C ALA A 91 18.75 5.26 7.86
N VAL A 92 19.25 5.65 9.05
CA VAL A 92 18.41 5.70 10.27
C VAL A 92 17.55 6.96 10.37
N LEU A 93 18.00 8.11 9.84
CA LEU A 93 17.20 9.34 9.79
C LEU A 93 15.97 9.16 8.90
N HIS A 94 16.13 8.46 7.76
CA HIS A 94 15.04 8.19 6.82
C HIS A 94 14.14 7.01 7.22
N ALA A 95 14.64 6.04 8.00
CA ALA A 95 13.82 4.95 8.55
C ALA A 95 12.73 5.43 9.52
N GLN A 96 11.68 4.62 9.71
CA GLN A 96 10.60 4.86 10.70
C GLN A 96 10.45 3.67 11.65
N PRO A 97 10.01 3.87 12.91
CA PRO A 97 9.80 2.77 13.85
C PRO A 97 8.66 1.84 13.40
N ASN A 98 8.93 0.53 13.34
CA ASN A 98 7.93 -0.51 13.03
C ASN A 98 6.92 -0.74 14.18
N VAL A 99 6.01 -1.70 14.02
CA VAL A 99 4.98 -2.01 15.03
C VAL A 99 5.55 -2.61 16.32
N ALA A 100 6.67 -3.34 16.26
CA ALA A 100 7.32 -3.89 17.44
C ALA A 100 7.94 -2.79 18.32
N HIS A 101 8.56 -1.77 17.71
CA HIS A 101 9.00 -0.56 18.43
C HIS A 101 7.83 0.13 19.15
N ARG A 102 6.69 0.26 18.48
CA ARG A 102 5.48 0.90 19.04
C ARG A 102 4.84 0.06 20.15
N ALA A 103 4.88 -1.27 20.05
CA ALA A 103 4.43 -2.18 21.10
C ALA A 103 5.25 -1.98 22.39
N ILE A 104 6.57 -1.95 22.27
CA ILE A 104 7.48 -1.71 23.40
C ILE A 104 7.27 -0.29 23.95
N ALA A 105 7.21 0.73 23.09
CA ALA A 105 7.00 2.12 23.49
C ALA A 105 5.66 2.33 24.23
N LEU A 106 4.58 1.67 23.81
CA LEU A 106 3.28 1.69 24.48
C LEU A 106 3.38 1.15 25.93
N LEU A 107 4.11 0.05 26.13
CA LEU A 107 4.31 -0.56 27.45
C LEU A 107 5.28 0.23 28.35
N CYS A 108 6.29 0.89 27.76
CA CYS A 108 7.17 1.81 28.49
C CYS A 108 6.44 3.11 28.93
N SER A 109 5.48 3.60 28.13
CA SER A 109 4.88 4.93 28.34
C SER A 109 3.47 4.94 28.93
N SER A 110 2.70 3.85 28.80
CA SER A 110 1.31 3.76 29.29
C SER A 110 1.14 2.70 30.38
N GLN A 111 1.00 3.16 31.62
CA GLN A 111 0.75 2.30 32.78
C GLN A 111 -0.56 1.50 32.65
N ASP A 112 -1.56 2.04 31.94
CA ASP A 112 -2.84 1.37 31.69
C ASP A 112 -2.69 0.26 30.63
N ALA A 113 -1.87 0.47 29.59
CA ALA A 113 -1.55 -0.59 28.64
C ALA A 113 -0.73 -1.69 29.30
N LEU A 114 0.27 -1.31 30.09
CA LEU A 114 1.09 -2.24 30.87
C LEU A 114 0.22 -3.12 31.78
N LYS A 115 -0.71 -2.52 32.56
CA LYS A 115 -1.60 -3.27 33.47
C LYS A 115 -2.62 -4.18 32.76
N ARG A 116 -2.89 -3.99 31.47
CA ARG A 116 -3.76 -4.92 30.71
C ARG A 116 -3.04 -6.21 30.33
N ILE A 117 -1.73 -6.12 30.08
CA ILE A 117 -0.91 -7.23 29.57
C ILE A 117 -0.14 -7.91 30.73
N ALA A 118 0.35 -7.11 31.65
CA ALA A 118 1.04 -7.51 32.87
C ALA A 118 0.40 -6.79 34.08
N PRO A 119 -0.76 -7.24 34.58
CA PRO A 119 -1.46 -6.60 35.70
C PRO A 119 -0.63 -6.47 36.99
N SER A 120 0.34 -7.37 37.21
CA SER A 120 1.26 -7.32 38.35
C SER A 120 2.44 -6.35 38.16
N ALA A 121 2.65 -5.82 36.95
CA ALA A 121 3.83 -5.05 36.61
C ALA A 121 3.86 -3.64 37.24
N LEU A 122 4.94 -3.41 37.97
CA LEU A 122 5.35 -2.15 38.59
C LEU A 122 6.33 -1.38 37.71
N SER A 123 7.09 -2.06 36.83
CA SER A 123 7.97 -1.41 35.86
C SER A 123 8.13 -2.20 34.56
N PHE A 124 8.32 -1.49 33.47
CA PHE A 124 8.66 -2.04 32.15
C PHE A 124 9.73 -1.16 31.53
N HIS A 125 10.91 -1.72 31.22
CA HIS A 125 12.07 -0.97 30.73
C HIS A 125 12.63 -1.56 29.43
N LEU A 126 13.11 -0.69 28.55
CA LEU A 126 13.81 -1.06 27.33
C LEU A 126 15.30 -0.73 27.45
N VAL A 127 16.17 -1.73 27.33
CA VAL A 127 17.60 -1.59 27.09
C VAL A 127 17.84 -1.83 25.60
N THR A 128 18.48 -0.89 24.91
CA THR A 128 18.72 -1.00 23.46
C THR A 128 20.21 -1.10 23.13
N GLN A 129 20.57 -2.15 22.38
CA GLN A 129 21.85 -2.30 21.69
C GLN A 129 21.88 -1.51 20.37
N ASN A 130 20.74 -1.01 19.91
CA ASN A 130 20.61 -0.27 18.67
C ASN A 130 20.93 1.22 18.89
N ILE A 131 21.65 1.78 17.93
CA ILE A 131 22.13 3.17 17.90
C ILE A 131 21.31 4.04 16.93
N ASP A 132 20.15 3.55 16.49
CA ASP A 132 19.34 4.12 15.39
C ASP A 132 18.30 5.17 15.82
N ASN A 133 18.17 5.42 17.14
CA ASN A 133 17.20 6.33 17.74
C ASN A 133 15.71 5.95 17.50
N LEU A 134 15.41 4.79 16.90
CA LEU A 134 14.03 4.43 16.52
C LEU A 134 13.14 4.10 17.72
N SER A 135 13.70 3.51 18.76
CA SER A 135 12.98 3.23 20.01
C SER A 135 12.54 4.52 20.71
N THR A 136 13.42 5.52 20.75
CA THR A 136 13.11 6.86 21.26
C THR A 136 12.05 7.55 20.39
N ARG A 137 12.18 7.45 19.05
CA ARG A 137 11.20 8.01 18.08
C ARG A 137 9.84 7.29 18.06
N ALA A 138 9.69 6.16 18.74
CA ALA A 138 8.43 5.45 18.88
C ALA A 138 7.59 5.89 20.08
N LEU A 139 8.18 6.64 21.02
CA LEU A 139 7.50 7.17 22.20
C LEU A 139 6.58 8.36 21.84
N PRO A 140 5.47 8.55 22.58
CA PRO A 140 4.65 9.74 22.43
C PRO A 140 5.37 11.00 22.96
N PRO A 141 5.01 12.22 22.50
CA PRO A 141 5.71 13.45 22.87
C PRO A 141 5.68 13.80 24.37
N ASP A 142 4.73 13.24 25.11
CA ASP A 142 4.50 13.42 26.55
C ASP A 142 4.97 12.22 27.40
N ALA A 143 5.77 11.30 26.81
CA ALA A 143 6.31 10.14 27.51
C ALA A 143 7.13 10.55 28.75
N PRO A 144 6.94 9.87 29.91
CA PRO A 144 7.71 10.16 31.11
C PRO A 144 9.19 9.79 30.92
N PRO A 145 10.14 10.41 31.64
CA PRO A 145 11.58 10.10 31.52
C PRO A 145 11.92 8.62 31.71
N SER A 146 11.14 7.88 32.53
CA SER A 146 11.29 6.44 32.75
C SER A 146 10.93 5.55 31.55
N ALA A 147 10.24 6.09 30.54
CA ALA A 147 9.85 5.37 29.33
C ALA A 147 10.95 5.38 28.25
N TYR A 148 11.94 6.28 28.38
CA TYR A 148 13.03 6.38 27.41
C TYR A 148 13.95 5.15 27.47
N PRO A 149 14.44 4.68 26.31
CA PRO A 149 15.32 3.51 26.28
C PRO A 149 16.66 3.80 26.95
N ILE A 150 17.17 2.81 27.69
CA ILE A 150 18.55 2.81 28.18
C ILE A 150 19.43 2.40 26.99
N GLU A 151 20.01 3.40 26.34
CA GLU A 151 20.95 3.22 25.22
C GLU A 151 22.30 2.74 25.77
N MET A 152 22.65 1.47 25.53
CA MET A 152 23.92 0.91 26.03
C MET A 152 25.10 1.13 25.05
N HIS A 153 24.80 1.34 23.77
CA HIS A 153 25.79 1.55 22.70
C HIS A 153 25.82 2.97 22.13
N GLY A 154 25.12 3.94 22.76
CA GLY A 154 25.01 5.31 22.26
C GLY A 154 23.98 5.50 21.14
N ASN A 155 24.09 6.58 20.36
CA ASN A 155 23.07 7.03 19.41
C ASN A 155 23.68 7.80 18.22
N LEU A 156 23.35 7.40 16.99
CA LEU A 156 23.85 8.02 15.75
C LEU A 156 23.38 9.46 15.54
N CYS A 157 22.28 9.88 16.16
CA CYS A 157 21.79 11.26 16.18
C CYS A 157 22.53 12.15 17.18
N ARG A 158 23.59 11.67 17.83
CA ARG A 158 24.46 12.44 18.72
C ARG A 158 25.92 12.40 18.26
N VAL A 159 26.64 13.47 18.56
CA VAL A 159 28.09 13.55 18.40
C VAL A 159 28.78 13.87 19.72
N LYS A 160 29.98 13.35 19.90
CA LYS A 160 30.80 13.48 21.10
C LYS A 160 32.12 14.15 20.74
N CYS A 161 32.46 15.24 21.42
CA CYS A 161 33.74 15.91 21.23
C CYS A 161 34.90 15.07 21.77
N THR A 162 35.95 14.87 20.98
CA THR A 162 37.16 14.13 21.41
C THR A 162 38.02 14.93 22.40
N ALA A 163 37.92 16.27 22.39
CA ALA A 163 38.74 17.14 23.24
C ALA A 163 38.11 17.46 24.61
N CYS A 164 36.83 17.87 24.65
CA CYS A 164 36.15 18.25 25.89
C CYS A 164 35.06 17.28 26.35
N GLY A 165 34.84 16.17 25.63
CA GLY A 165 33.87 15.14 26.00
C GLY A 165 32.40 15.54 25.88
N SER A 166 32.07 16.77 25.48
CA SER A 166 30.68 17.21 25.35
C SER A 166 29.93 16.42 24.29
N VAL A 167 28.75 15.93 24.66
CA VAL A 167 27.81 15.29 23.74
C VAL A 167 26.74 16.30 23.34
N GLU A 168 26.40 16.35 22.06
CA GLU A 168 25.35 17.18 21.49
C GLU A 168 24.49 16.40 20.49
N THR A 169 23.20 16.73 20.41
CA THR A 169 22.30 16.14 19.41
C THR A 169 22.50 16.85 18.10
N ASN A 170 22.78 16.09 17.05
CA ASN A 170 22.85 16.59 15.69
C ASN A 170 22.09 15.61 14.79
N ILE A 171 21.05 16.09 14.10
CA ILE A 171 20.24 15.33 13.14
C ILE A 171 20.43 15.83 11.70
N ASP A 172 21.46 16.62 11.45
CA ASP A 172 21.74 17.19 10.14
C ASP A 172 22.18 16.10 9.15
N SER A 173 21.73 16.28 7.92
CA SER A 173 21.95 15.40 6.76
C SER A 173 22.18 16.31 5.54
N PRO A 174 23.40 16.33 4.96
CA PRO A 174 24.63 15.72 5.47
C PRO A 174 25.11 16.39 6.77
N ILE A 175 25.79 15.63 7.65
CA ILE A 175 26.22 16.14 8.97
C ILE A 175 27.29 17.26 8.86
N CYS A 176 28.10 17.23 7.81
CA CYS A 176 28.88 18.37 7.35
C CYS A 176 28.96 18.36 5.81
N PRO A 177 29.22 19.50 5.15
CA PRO A 177 29.25 19.58 3.70
C PRO A 177 30.24 18.62 3.01
N ALA A 178 31.36 18.29 3.66
CA ALA A 178 32.39 17.43 3.09
C ALA A 178 31.99 15.95 2.97
N LEU A 179 30.96 15.52 3.72
CA LEU A 179 30.46 14.14 3.68
C LEU A 179 29.31 13.95 2.66
N ALA A 180 28.82 15.03 2.05
CA ALA A 180 27.71 14.98 1.09
C ALA A 180 28.02 14.12 -0.14
N GLY A 181 27.19 13.11 -0.43
CA GLY A 181 27.37 12.21 -1.56
C GLY A 181 28.20 10.96 -1.23
N THR A 182 28.89 10.91 -0.09
CA THR A 182 29.73 9.77 0.30
C THR A 182 28.92 8.52 0.64
N GLU A 183 27.65 8.69 1.04
CA GLU A 183 26.72 7.61 1.32
C GLU A 183 26.50 6.66 0.13
N LYS A 184 26.67 7.16 -1.11
CA LYS A 184 26.48 6.40 -2.35
C LYS A 184 27.56 5.34 -2.59
N PHE A 185 28.77 5.53 -2.08
CA PHE A 185 29.87 4.56 -2.21
C PHE A 185 29.58 3.24 -1.47
N TYR A 186 28.70 3.27 -0.47
CA TYR A 186 28.37 2.10 0.34
C TYR A 186 27.22 1.26 -0.25
N ASP A 187 26.45 1.83 -1.20
CA ASP A 187 25.26 1.21 -1.80
C ASP A 187 25.54 0.29 -2.99
N ASN A 188 26.58 0.60 -3.79
CA ASN A 188 27.07 -0.27 -4.86
C ASN A 188 28.08 -1.31 -4.32
N THR A 189 28.23 -2.44 -5.02
CA THR A 189 29.01 -3.59 -4.53
C THR A 189 30.44 -3.70 -5.04
N ASP A 190 30.89 -2.83 -5.94
CA ASP A 190 32.27 -2.78 -6.41
C ASP A 190 33.10 -1.77 -5.61
N LEU A 191 33.94 -2.27 -4.69
CA LEU A 191 34.93 -1.50 -3.91
C LEU A 191 36.12 -1.00 -4.76
N ALA A 192 35.90 -0.72 -6.04
CA ALA A 192 36.91 -0.31 -7.02
C ALA A 192 36.85 1.20 -7.37
N ASP A 193 35.71 1.86 -7.13
CA ASP A 193 35.60 3.31 -7.28
C ASP A 193 36.19 4.00 -6.03
N LYS A 194 37.16 4.88 -6.29
CA LYS A 194 38.10 5.37 -5.27
C LYS A 194 37.40 6.20 -4.19
N GLU A 195 37.61 5.80 -2.95
CA GLU A 195 37.23 6.56 -1.76
C GLU A 195 37.83 7.98 -1.81
N GLN A 196 36.97 8.98 -1.58
CA GLN A 196 37.40 10.37 -1.54
C GLN A 196 38.05 10.66 -0.19
N ALA A 197 39.32 11.04 -0.19
CA ALA A 197 39.99 11.52 1.02
C ALA A 197 39.33 12.81 1.53
N ILE A 198 39.00 12.85 2.82
CA ILE A 198 38.44 14.02 3.51
C ILE A 198 39.40 14.42 4.61
N GLU A 199 39.89 15.65 4.54
CA GLU A 199 40.80 16.23 5.53
C GLU A 199 40.10 16.42 6.88
N GLU A 200 40.83 16.23 7.99
CA GLU A 200 40.24 16.30 9.34
C GLU A 200 39.51 17.63 9.57
N GLN A 201 40.07 18.74 9.10
CA GLN A 201 39.54 20.09 9.27
C GLN A 201 38.08 20.25 8.80
N ASP A 202 37.66 19.48 7.80
CA ASP A 202 36.34 19.56 7.16
C ASP A 202 35.30 18.59 7.80
N LEU A 203 35.72 17.79 8.79
CA LEU A 203 34.87 16.88 9.54
C LEU A 203 34.11 17.57 10.68
N PRO A 204 33.02 16.98 11.23
CA PRO A 204 32.20 17.58 12.27
C PRO A 204 33.02 18.11 13.48
N ARG A 205 32.74 19.36 13.88
CA ARG A 205 33.42 20.04 14.98
C ARG A 205 32.45 20.37 16.12
N CYS A 206 32.94 20.22 17.35
CA CYS A 206 32.19 20.50 18.57
C CYS A 206 31.81 21.98 18.67
N ALA A 207 30.52 22.26 18.91
CA ALA A 207 30.02 23.64 19.02
C ALA A 207 30.62 24.45 20.20
N LYS A 208 31.24 23.79 21.19
CA LYS A 208 31.79 24.43 22.39
C LYS A 208 33.27 24.79 22.31
N CYS A 209 34.09 24.00 21.60
CA CYS A 209 35.54 24.17 21.58
C CYS A 209 36.20 23.93 20.21
N SER A 210 35.41 23.73 19.16
CA SER A 210 35.87 23.43 17.79
C SER A 210 36.77 22.19 17.64
N GLY A 211 36.92 21.38 18.70
CA GLY A 211 37.61 20.09 18.64
C GLY A 211 36.86 19.11 17.76
N LEU A 212 37.58 18.14 17.19
CA LEU A 212 36.98 17.09 16.36
C LEU A 212 35.83 16.39 17.13
N ALA A 213 34.70 16.22 16.47
CA ALA A 213 33.59 15.43 16.96
C ALA A 213 33.60 14.06 16.29
N ARG A 214 33.22 13.04 17.04
CA ARG A 214 32.96 11.67 16.57
C ARG A 214 31.49 11.31 16.77
N PRO A 215 30.97 10.26 16.13
CA PRO A 215 29.68 9.69 16.51
C PRO A 215 29.67 9.30 18.00
N ASP A 216 28.59 9.62 18.72
CA ASP A 216 28.38 9.20 20.12
C ASP A 216 27.88 7.75 20.17
N VAL A 217 28.73 6.82 19.73
CA VAL A 217 28.48 5.39 19.70
C VAL A 217 29.62 4.67 20.41
N VAL A 218 29.35 3.54 21.06
CA VAL A 218 30.39 2.73 21.73
C VAL A 218 31.17 1.94 20.67
N TRP A 219 32.49 2.12 20.65
CA TRP A 219 33.41 1.37 19.80
C TRP A 219 33.99 0.13 20.48
N PHE A 220 34.55 -0.80 19.70
CA PHE A 220 35.30 -1.92 20.25
C PHE A 220 36.50 -1.39 21.06
N GLY A 221 36.68 -1.93 22.27
CA GLY A 221 37.65 -1.45 23.24
C GLY A 221 37.12 -0.39 24.22
N GLU A 222 35.96 0.22 23.95
CA GLU A 222 35.34 1.17 24.88
C GLU A 222 34.37 0.50 25.87
N SER A 223 34.13 1.19 26.99
CA SER A 223 33.13 0.76 27.98
C SER A 223 31.72 1.05 27.50
N VAL A 224 30.83 0.07 27.69
CA VAL A 224 29.39 0.15 27.41
C VAL A 224 28.72 1.15 28.37
N GLN A 225 27.80 1.96 27.84
CA GLN A 225 27.10 2.99 28.62
C GLN A 225 26.05 2.36 29.55
N ASN A 226 25.85 2.97 30.72
CA ASN A 226 24.81 2.59 31.71
C ASN A 226 24.91 1.15 32.23
N LEU A 227 26.07 0.49 32.11
CA LEU A 227 26.22 -0.95 32.40
C LEU A 227 25.94 -1.31 33.86
N GLU A 228 26.32 -0.46 34.81
CA GLU A 228 26.07 -0.67 36.25
C GLU A 228 24.57 -0.65 36.58
N ASP A 229 23.83 0.33 36.04
CA ASP A 229 22.38 0.46 36.21
C ASP A 229 21.63 -0.71 35.54
N ILE A 230 22.06 -1.12 34.34
CA ILE A 230 21.52 -2.29 33.64
C ILE A 230 21.76 -3.56 34.46
N ALA A 231 22.99 -3.76 34.96
CA ALA A 231 23.33 -4.93 35.76
C ALA A 231 22.51 -4.99 37.06
N GLU A 232 22.38 -3.87 37.80
CA GLU A 232 21.55 -3.85 39.01
C GLU A 232 20.07 -4.13 38.71
N MET A 233 19.53 -3.54 37.63
CA MET A 233 18.15 -3.76 37.22
C MET A 233 17.87 -5.24 36.88
N LEU A 234 18.80 -5.90 36.19
CA LEU A 234 18.67 -7.31 35.82
C LEU A 234 18.84 -8.24 37.02
N ASP A 235 19.85 -8.00 37.87
CA ASP A 235 20.22 -8.85 39.01
C ASP A 235 19.23 -8.79 40.19
N LYS A 236 18.71 -7.61 40.51
CA LYS A 236 17.92 -7.42 41.75
C LYS A 236 16.43 -7.26 41.54
N ARG A 237 15.98 -7.04 40.30
CA ARG A 237 14.61 -6.58 40.03
C ARG A 237 13.88 -7.36 38.93
N CYS A 238 14.53 -7.81 37.86
CA CYS A 238 13.86 -8.29 36.64
C CYS A 238 13.22 -9.70 36.76
N ASP A 239 11.89 -9.81 36.81
CA ASP A 239 11.19 -11.11 36.85
C ASP A 239 11.07 -11.76 35.45
N VAL A 240 10.89 -10.95 34.40
CA VAL A 240 10.79 -11.42 33.01
C VAL A 240 11.69 -10.59 32.11
N PHE A 241 12.64 -11.27 31.45
CA PHE A 241 13.57 -10.69 30.50
C PHE A 241 13.24 -11.11 29.06
N ILE A 242 13.06 -10.11 28.19
CA ILE A 242 12.64 -10.31 26.81
C ILE A 242 13.76 -9.91 25.86
N VAL A 243 14.32 -10.87 25.14
CA VAL A 243 15.41 -10.68 24.18
C VAL A 243 14.81 -10.57 22.77
N VAL A 244 14.98 -9.43 22.10
CA VAL A 244 14.38 -9.16 20.77
C VAL A 244 15.45 -8.84 19.74
N GLY A 245 15.54 -9.65 18.69
CA GLY A 245 16.36 -9.33 17.51
C GLY A 245 17.87 -9.30 17.77
N THR A 246 18.38 -10.12 18.69
CA THR A 246 19.82 -10.19 18.99
C THR A 246 20.31 -11.62 19.17
N SER A 247 21.55 -11.86 18.73
CA SER A 247 22.24 -13.15 18.89
C SER A 247 22.74 -13.41 20.31
N SER A 248 22.81 -12.38 21.16
CA SER A 248 23.36 -12.44 22.51
C SER A 248 24.77 -13.06 22.56
N THR A 249 25.59 -12.80 21.54
CA THR A 249 26.98 -13.31 21.43
C THR A 249 28.04 -12.29 21.86
N VAL A 250 27.67 -11.02 22.03
CA VAL A 250 28.59 -9.93 22.36
C VAL A 250 28.46 -9.60 23.84
N MET A 251 29.58 -9.68 24.57
CA MET A 251 29.68 -9.28 25.98
C MET A 251 29.61 -7.75 26.10
N PRO A 252 28.98 -7.20 27.16
CA PRO A 252 28.40 -7.89 28.32
C PRO A 252 26.97 -8.40 28.09
N ALA A 253 26.27 -7.95 27.04
CA ALA A 253 24.85 -8.29 26.82
C ALA A 253 24.57 -9.79 26.72
N GLY A 254 25.54 -10.58 26.24
CA GLY A 254 25.41 -12.04 26.09
C GLY A 254 25.16 -12.83 27.39
N VAL A 255 25.45 -12.26 28.57
CA VAL A 255 25.16 -12.91 29.87
C VAL A 255 23.93 -12.35 30.59
N PHE A 256 23.24 -11.33 30.05
CA PHE A 256 22.08 -10.73 30.73
C PHE A 256 20.94 -11.73 30.97
N ALA A 257 20.73 -12.67 30.04
CA ALA A 257 19.77 -13.76 30.21
C ALA A 257 20.19 -14.77 31.31
N ASP A 258 21.48 -14.97 31.52
CA ASP A 258 21.99 -15.84 32.59
C ASP A 258 21.79 -15.20 33.97
N VAL A 259 22.15 -13.91 34.11
CA VAL A 259 21.95 -13.12 35.34
C VAL A 259 20.49 -13.19 35.82
N VAL A 260 19.52 -13.01 34.91
CA VAL A 260 18.10 -13.06 35.28
C VAL A 260 17.64 -14.46 35.69
N ARG A 261 18.19 -15.52 35.08
CA ARG A 261 17.83 -16.90 35.42
C ARG A 261 18.43 -17.38 36.73
N ASP A 262 19.63 -16.92 37.08
CA ASP A 262 20.36 -17.38 38.26
C ASP A 262 19.65 -17.00 39.58
N HIS A 263 18.80 -15.96 39.58
CA HIS A 263 17.92 -15.59 40.70
C HIS A 263 16.45 -16.07 40.54
N GLY A 264 16.12 -16.73 39.43
CA GLY A 264 14.82 -17.39 39.20
C GLY A 264 13.89 -16.72 38.19
N GLY A 265 14.28 -15.60 37.59
CA GLY A 265 13.52 -14.91 36.54
C GLY A 265 13.41 -15.71 35.24
N LYS A 266 12.42 -15.35 34.41
CA LYS A 266 12.08 -16.01 33.15
C LYS A 266 12.67 -15.30 31.94
N VAL A 267 13.13 -16.06 30.94
CA VAL A 267 13.69 -15.51 29.70
C VAL A 267 12.86 -15.90 28.48
N ALA A 268 12.45 -14.91 27.69
CA ALA A 268 11.79 -15.08 26.40
C ALA A 268 12.67 -14.53 25.26
N VAL A 269 12.79 -15.28 24.15
CA VAL A 269 13.59 -14.89 22.97
C VAL A 269 12.69 -14.76 21.75
N PHE A 270 12.81 -13.63 21.06
CA PHE A 270 12.11 -13.27 19.83
C PHE A 270 13.14 -13.00 18.72
N ASN A 271 13.32 -13.93 17.80
CA ASN A 271 14.34 -13.85 16.74
C ASN A 271 13.85 -14.51 15.44
N ILE A 272 14.41 -14.11 14.28
CA ILE A 272 14.09 -14.75 12.99
C ILE A 272 14.74 -16.15 12.90
N GLU A 273 15.97 -16.27 13.36
CA GLU A 273 16.76 -17.51 13.36
C GLU A 273 17.11 -17.94 14.79
N ARG A 274 17.46 -19.21 14.98
CA ARG A 274 17.92 -19.71 16.28
C ARG A 274 19.31 -19.19 16.65
N THR A 275 19.50 -18.88 17.93
CA THR A 275 20.73 -18.27 18.46
C THR A 275 21.29 -19.04 19.67
N SER A 276 22.41 -18.57 20.22
CA SER A 276 22.95 -19.08 21.49
C SER A 276 22.05 -18.79 22.69
N ALA A 277 21.23 -17.72 22.65
CA ALA A 277 20.29 -17.36 23.71
C ALA A 277 19.21 -18.44 23.92
N ASP A 278 18.75 -19.06 22.82
CA ASP A 278 17.68 -20.05 22.79
C ASP A 278 17.92 -21.24 23.72
N ARG A 279 19.19 -21.64 23.92
CA ARG A 279 19.55 -22.84 24.69
C ARG A 279 19.16 -22.76 26.16
N LYS A 280 18.92 -21.55 26.67
CA LYS A 280 18.59 -21.25 28.05
C LYS A 280 17.34 -20.38 28.19
N ALA A 281 16.57 -20.20 27.12
CA ALA A 281 15.31 -19.47 27.19
C ALA A 281 14.18 -20.38 27.71
N ASP A 282 13.29 -19.84 28.54
CA ASP A 282 12.03 -20.50 28.90
C ASP A 282 11.05 -20.48 27.72
N PHE A 283 11.07 -19.40 26.94
CA PHE A 283 10.21 -19.22 25.77
C PHE A 283 11.03 -18.82 24.53
N VAL A 284 10.76 -19.44 23.37
CA VAL A 284 11.42 -19.10 22.10
C VAL A 284 10.37 -18.96 21.01
N PHE A 285 10.25 -17.76 20.46
CA PHE A 285 9.37 -17.39 19.36
C PHE A 285 10.20 -17.08 18.13
N LEU A 286 9.99 -17.85 17.06
CA LEU A 286 10.70 -17.69 15.79
C LEU A 286 9.82 -16.99 14.75
N GLY A 287 10.36 -15.95 14.12
CA GLY A 287 9.68 -15.16 13.09
C GLY A 287 9.96 -13.66 13.19
N PRO A 288 9.28 -12.83 12.37
CA PRO A 288 9.35 -11.37 12.47
C PRO A 288 8.91 -10.90 13.85
N CYS A 289 9.64 -9.95 14.44
CA CYS A 289 9.28 -9.38 15.75
C CYS A 289 7.99 -8.54 15.68
N GLU A 290 7.69 -8.01 14.50
CA GLU A 290 6.49 -7.27 14.12
C GLU A 290 5.20 -8.10 14.32
N GLU A 291 5.30 -9.42 14.16
CA GLU A 291 4.20 -10.36 14.31
C GLU A 291 4.29 -11.05 15.67
N THR A 292 5.45 -11.65 15.97
CA THR A 292 5.64 -12.52 17.15
C THR A 292 5.56 -11.76 18.47
N LEU A 293 6.12 -10.55 18.57
CA LEU A 293 6.10 -9.76 19.82
C LEU A 293 4.71 -9.14 20.07
N VAL A 294 4.07 -8.65 19.01
CA VAL A 294 2.70 -8.11 19.06
C VAL A 294 1.70 -9.21 19.47
N ALA A 295 1.80 -10.39 18.84
CA ALA A 295 1.03 -11.56 19.22
C ALA A 295 1.30 -11.99 20.68
N ALA A 296 2.56 -12.03 21.11
CA ALA A 296 2.91 -12.42 22.47
C ALA A 296 2.30 -11.50 23.53
N PHE A 297 2.37 -10.18 23.33
CA PHE A 297 1.71 -9.20 24.21
C PHE A 297 0.18 -9.18 24.11
N GLY A 298 -0.43 -9.94 23.17
CA GLY A 298 -1.88 -9.97 23.00
C GLY A 298 -2.47 -8.65 22.48
N LEU A 299 -1.63 -7.80 21.88
CA LEU A 299 -2.03 -6.55 21.26
C LEU A 299 -2.68 -6.85 19.90
N ASN A 300 -3.81 -6.22 19.62
CA ASN A 300 -4.38 -6.22 18.29
C ASN A 300 -3.92 -4.95 17.54
N VAL A 301 -3.79 -5.04 16.22
CA VAL A 301 -3.36 -3.89 15.39
C VAL A 301 -4.19 -2.60 15.60
N PRO A 302 -5.49 -2.62 15.98
CA PRO A 302 -6.24 -1.41 16.33
C PRO A 302 -5.78 -0.67 17.61
N ASP A 303 -5.02 -1.30 18.51
CA ASP A 303 -4.67 -0.71 19.82
C ASP A 303 -3.67 0.47 19.72
N PHE A 304 -2.99 0.63 18.57
CA PHE A 304 -1.97 1.66 18.36
C PHE A 304 -2.50 3.08 18.06
N LEU A 305 -3.82 3.29 18.10
CA LEU A 305 -4.48 4.56 17.77
C LEU A 305 -4.94 5.37 18.99
N ILE A 306 -4.61 4.94 20.22
CA ILE A 306 -4.99 5.62 21.47
C ILE A 306 -3.75 6.12 22.22
N ILE A 307 -3.25 7.29 21.82
CA ILE A 307 -2.59 8.35 22.63
C ILE A 307 -2.41 9.56 21.67
N SER A 308 -2.91 10.74 22.07
CA SER A 308 -2.84 12.06 21.41
C SER A 308 -4.18 12.66 20.95
N THR A 309 -4.97 13.19 21.89
CA THR A 309 -5.78 14.42 21.67
C THR A 309 -6.23 15.02 23.00
N PHE A 310 -5.92 16.30 23.26
CA PHE A 310 -6.56 17.11 24.31
C PHE A 310 -6.52 18.61 23.93
N CYS A 311 -7.60 19.36 24.24
CA CYS A 311 -7.80 20.81 23.99
C CYS A 311 -7.95 21.25 22.51
N LEU A 312 -8.77 22.25 22.12
CA LEU A 312 -9.74 23.10 22.87
C LEU A 312 -10.78 23.75 21.91
N CYS A 313 -12.07 23.82 22.25
CA CYS A 313 -13.07 24.64 21.51
C CYS A 313 -12.79 26.17 21.69
N MET A 314 -13.22 27.13 20.83
CA MET A 314 -14.61 27.54 20.52
C MET A 314 -14.71 28.73 19.50
N ALA A 315 -15.96 29.08 19.13
CA ALA A 315 -16.49 30.28 18.41
C ALA A 315 -16.35 30.33 16.86
N SER A 316 -17.39 30.34 15.99
CA SER A 316 -18.76 30.95 15.92
C SER A 316 -18.74 32.40 15.36
N SER A 317 -19.55 32.88 14.38
CA SER A 317 -20.87 32.44 13.86
C SER A 317 -21.24 33.07 12.49
N SER A 318 -22.18 32.45 11.72
CA SER A 318 -23.26 33.06 10.88
C SER A 318 -22.88 33.96 9.66
N VAL A 319 -23.58 33.99 8.50
CA VAL A 319 -24.99 34.39 8.26
C VAL A 319 -25.48 34.03 6.81
N VAL A 320 -26.68 33.42 6.72
CA VAL A 320 -27.78 33.53 5.71
C VAL A 320 -27.63 33.16 4.20
N SER A 321 -28.62 32.36 3.78
CA SER A 321 -29.08 31.82 2.50
C SER A 321 -29.58 32.78 1.39
N ASN A 322 -29.57 32.31 0.13
CA ASN A 322 -30.72 32.10 -0.81
C ASN A 322 -30.19 31.97 -2.26
N GLY A 323 -30.61 31.00 -3.10
CA GLY A 323 -31.80 31.04 -3.97
C GLY A 323 -31.55 31.92 -5.22
N VAL A 324 -31.82 31.57 -6.49
CA VAL A 324 -33.01 30.93 -7.08
C VAL A 324 -32.80 30.58 -8.59
N ALA A 325 -33.47 29.52 -9.07
CA ALA A 325 -33.95 29.17 -10.44
C ALA A 325 -33.08 29.20 -11.73
N ARG A 326 -33.38 28.19 -12.57
CA ARG A 326 -33.10 28.08 -14.02
C ARG A 326 -34.16 28.84 -14.86
N PRO A 327 -33.91 29.08 -16.16
CA PRO A 327 -34.99 28.98 -17.15
C PRO A 327 -34.66 28.12 -18.40
N ASN A 328 -35.73 27.76 -19.13
CA ASN A 328 -35.77 26.83 -20.27
C ASN A 328 -35.49 27.51 -21.62
N GLY A 329 -35.21 26.74 -22.70
CA GLY A 329 -35.18 27.31 -24.06
C GLY A 329 -34.79 26.42 -25.24
N THR A 330 -35.61 25.39 -25.55
CA THR A 330 -35.91 24.82 -26.89
C THR A 330 -35.08 25.31 -28.11
N ALA A 331 -34.28 24.48 -28.80
CA ALA A 331 -34.63 23.35 -29.70
C ALA A 331 -35.14 23.73 -31.12
N ASN A 332 -34.35 23.39 -32.16
CA ASN A 332 -34.75 22.44 -33.21
C ASN A 332 -33.66 22.24 -34.29
N GLY A 333 -33.31 20.98 -34.58
CA GLY A 333 -32.47 20.60 -35.72
C GLY A 333 -32.33 19.09 -35.85
N VAL A 334 -32.66 18.55 -37.03
CA VAL A 334 -32.36 17.16 -37.48
C VAL A 334 -33.03 16.01 -36.71
N ARG A 335 -34.37 15.93 -36.80
CA ARG A 335 -35.05 14.62 -36.85
C ARG A 335 -34.60 13.87 -38.12
N THR A 336 -33.96 12.71 -38.00
CA THR A 336 -34.06 11.57 -38.97
C THR A 336 -33.52 10.24 -38.43
N LEU A 337 -32.70 10.20 -37.36
CA LEU A 337 -32.21 8.94 -36.75
C LEU A 337 -32.99 8.44 -35.51
N LEU A 338 -34.16 9.02 -35.20
CA LEU A 338 -34.97 8.66 -34.02
C LEU A 338 -36.26 7.93 -34.40
N ARG A 339 -36.14 6.64 -34.76
CA ARG A 339 -37.28 5.72 -34.87
C ARG A 339 -37.11 4.34 -34.21
N LEU A 340 -35.99 4.13 -33.49
CA LEU A 340 -35.76 2.98 -32.62
C LEU A 340 -35.60 3.34 -31.12
N VAL A 341 -35.54 4.64 -30.77
CA VAL A 341 -35.53 5.10 -29.36
C VAL A 341 -36.86 5.77 -29.02
N LYS A 342 -37.91 4.95 -29.03
CA LYS A 342 -39.17 5.16 -28.32
C LYS A 342 -39.68 3.81 -27.80
N GLN A 343 -38.86 3.16 -26.99
CA GLN A 343 -39.46 2.41 -25.88
C GLN A 343 -39.92 3.45 -24.86
N GLU A 344 -41.18 3.37 -24.48
CA GLU A 344 -41.63 3.90 -23.19
C GLU A 344 -40.73 3.29 -22.10
N THR A 345 -40.38 4.06 -21.08
CA THR A 345 -39.49 3.61 -20.00
C THR A 345 -40.17 2.49 -19.20
N ALA A 346 -40.01 1.25 -19.66
CA ALA A 346 -40.30 0.07 -18.88
C ALA A 346 -39.45 0.18 -17.60
N SER A 347 -40.11 0.21 -16.45
CA SER A 347 -39.43 0.33 -15.16
C SER A 347 -38.43 -0.82 -15.01
N VAL A 348 -37.15 -0.48 -14.91
CA VAL A 348 -36.06 -1.46 -14.80
C VAL A 348 -36.32 -2.35 -13.58
N ARG A 349 -36.27 -3.68 -13.75
CA ARG A 349 -36.57 -4.62 -12.66
C ARG A 349 -35.40 -4.68 -11.68
N VAL A 350 -35.47 -3.88 -10.63
CA VAL A 350 -34.52 -3.92 -9.50
C VAL A 350 -34.73 -5.22 -8.70
N LEU A 351 -33.63 -5.90 -8.35
CA LEU A 351 -33.66 -7.03 -7.41
C LEU A 351 -34.01 -6.57 -5.98
N PRO A 352 -34.88 -7.30 -5.25
CA PRO A 352 -35.31 -6.92 -3.91
C PRO A 352 -34.18 -7.12 -2.88
N ALA A 353 -34.25 -6.44 -1.73
CA ALA A 353 -33.17 -6.43 -0.74
C ALA A 353 -32.88 -7.84 -0.18
N GLU A 354 -33.90 -8.68 -0.05
CA GLU A 354 -33.84 -10.05 0.45
C GLU A 354 -32.99 -10.97 -0.45
N TYR A 355 -32.87 -10.66 -1.74
CA TYR A 355 -32.02 -11.41 -2.68
C TYR A 355 -30.55 -11.43 -2.23
N TYR A 356 -30.07 -10.35 -1.58
CA TYR A 356 -28.68 -10.22 -1.16
C TYR A 356 -28.35 -10.98 0.13
N THR A 357 -29.36 -11.40 0.91
CA THR A 357 -29.15 -12.06 2.22
C THR A 357 -28.37 -13.39 2.12
N GLN A 358 -28.52 -14.11 1.00
CA GLN A 358 -27.77 -15.33 0.71
C GLN A 358 -26.29 -15.07 0.36
N PHE A 359 -25.99 -13.89 -0.18
CA PHE A 359 -24.65 -13.52 -0.61
C PHE A 359 -23.81 -12.91 0.50
N LEU A 360 -24.42 -12.21 1.47
CA LEU A 360 -23.69 -11.58 2.56
C LEU A 360 -22.93 -12.61 3.41
N SER A 361 -21.65 -12.34 3.69
CA SER A 361 -20.83 -13.11 4.61
C SER A 361 -21.37 -13.02 6.04
N ASP A 362 -20.96 -13.95 6.91
CA ASP A 362 -21.38 -13.94 8.32
C ASP A 362 -20.75 -12.75 9.04
N SER A 363 -19.50 -12.42 8.72
CA SER A 363 -18.85 -11.18 9.14
C SER A 363 -19.61 -9.91 8.67
N ALA A 364 -20.22 -9.90 7.49
CA ALA A 364 -21.06 -8.78 7.06
C ALA A 364 -22.37 -8.67 7.87
N LYS A 365 -23.00 -9.81 8.17
CA LYS A 365 -24.23 -9.88 8.98
C LYS A 365 -24.00 -9.51 10.44
N GLU A 366 -22.80 -9.79 10.99
CA GLU A 366 -22.44 -9.50 12.38
C GLU A 366 -21.98 -8.06 12.63
N ARG A 367 -21.53 -7.33 11.60
CA ARG A 367 -21.09 -5.93 11.71
C ARG A 367 -22.26 -5.01 12.14
N LYS A 368 -22.24 -4.58 13.40
CA LYS A 368 -23.24 -3.67 13.98
C LYS A 368 -22.97 -2.20 13.62
N PRO A 369 -24.00 -1.40 13.27
CA PRO A 369 -23.87 0.05 13.08
C PRO A 369 -23.21 0.74 14.27
N SER A 370 -22.30 1.68 13.99
CA SER A 370 -21.64 2.50 15.03
C SER A 370 -22.69 3.33 15.80
N PRO A 371 -22.86 3.13 17.12
CA PRO A 371 -23.88 3.84 17.90
C PRO A 371 -23.77 5.37 17.85
N ILE A 372 -22.53 5.87 17.66
CA ILE A 372 -22.25 7.30 17.56
C ILE A 372 -22.60 7.82 16.15
N ARG A 373 -22.14 7.14 15.08
CA ARG A 373 -22.34 7.61 13.70
C ARG A 373 -23.79 7.49 13.25
N THR A 374 -24.56 6.52 13.75
CA THR A 374 -26.02 6.43 13.50
C THR A 374 -26.80 7.64 14.01
N LEU A 375 -26.26 8.39 14.98
CA LEU A 375 -26.89 9.57 15.54
C LEU A 375 -26.46 10.88 14.83
N PHE A 376 -25.42 10.87 13.98
CA PHE A 376 -24.97 12.06 13.22
C PHE A 376 -26.07 12.74 12.39
N PRO A 377 -27.02 12.03 11.74
CA PRO A 377 -28.13 12.69 11.03
C PRO A 377 -29.02 13.55 11.92
N LEU A 378 -29.06 13.28 13.24
CA LEU A 378 -29.84 14.06 14.20
C LEU A 378 -29.22 15.44 14.46
N GLU A 379 -27.90 15.59 14.32
CA GLU A 379 -27.21 16.89 14.47
C GLU A 379 -27.63 17.91 13.41
N LYS A 380 -28.12 17.43 12.24
CA LYS A 380 -28.62 18.27 11.15
C LYS A 380 -30.07 18.75 11.35
N ARG A 381 -30.76 18.31 12.42
CA ARG A 381 -32.14 18.74 12.70
C ARG A 381 -32.14 20.18 13.26
N PRO A 382 -32.92 21.11 12.67
CA PRO A 382 -33.00 22.47 13.16
C PRO A 382 -33.36 22.55 14.66
N GLY A 383 -32.64 23.38 15.41
CA GLY A 383 -32.83 23.57 16.85
C GLY A 383 -32.15 22.53 17.75
N VAL A 384 -31.54 21.47 17.22
CA VAL A 384 -30.75 20.52 18.02
C VAL A 384 -29.38 21.10 18.34
N ILE A 385 -29.07 21.21 19.63
CA ILE A 385 -27.71 21.47 20.12
C ILE A 385 -27.05 20.11 20.36
N SER A 386 -26.07 19.74 19.54
CA SER A 386 -25.40 18.45 19.67
C SER A 386 -24.34 18.45 20.78
N LEU A 387 -24.45 17.51 21.71
CA LEU A 387 -23.40 17.07 22.62
C LEU A 387 -22.96 15.63 22.31
N LEU A 388 -23.24 15.15 21.09
CA LEU A 388 -23.18 13.74 20.71
C LEU A 388 -21.76 13.19 20.52
N ALA A 389 -20.93 13.92 19.80
CA ALA A 389 -19.73 13.39 19.17
C ALA A 389 -18.48 14.17 19.61
N GLY A 390 -17.39 13.47 19.89
CA GLY A 390 -16.06 14.04 20.15
C GLY A 390 -15.39 14.60 18.90
N LYS A 391 -16.11 15.40 18.10
CA LYS A 391 -15.59 16.10 16.92
C LYS A 391 -14.71 17.27 17.40
N PRO A 392 -13.43 17.36 16.99
CA PRO A 392 -12.61 18.53 17.27
C PRO A 392 -13.24 19.81 16.71
N ASN A 393 -13.00 20.94 17.36
CA ASN A 393 -13.58 22.20 16.92
C ASN A 393 -12.90 22.69 15.63
N GLY A 394 -13.66 23.12 14.63
CA GLY A 394 -13.10 23.63 13.37
C GLY A 394 -12.15 24.82 13.56
N ALA A 395 -12.28 25.59 14.64
CA ALA A 395 -11.38 26.71 14.96
C ALA A 395 -9.97 26.27 15.39
N THR A 396 -9.75 24.99 15.75
CA THR A 396 -8.40 24.47 16.06
C THR A 396 -7.65 23.92 14.86
N PHE A 397 -8.30 23.82 13.69
CA PHE A 397 -7.66 23.27 12.51
C PHE A 397 -6.58 24.22 11.99
N PRO A 398 -5.31 23.78 11.86
CA PRO A 398 -4.20 24.67 11.54
C PRO A 398 -4.12 25.07 10.05
N LEU A 399 -5.03 24.55 9.22
CA LEU A 399 -5.10 24.83 7.79
C LEU A 399 -6.30 25.75 7.51
N THR A 400 -6.02 26.97 7.07
CA THR A 400 -7.03 28.00 6.77
C THR A 400 -7.42 28.05 5.29
N SER A 401 -6.51 27.69 4.40
CA SER A 401 -6.74 27.47 2.97
C SER A 401 -5.74 26.45 2.41
N LEU A 402 -6.07 25.84 1.28
CA LEU A 402 -5.16 25.10 0.43
C LEU A 402 -5.28 25.63 -1.01
N SER A 403 -4.16 25.79 -1.71
CA SER A 403 -4.15 26.15 -3.12
C SER A 403 -3.23 25.23 -3.91
N PHE A 404 -3.65 24.87 -5.12
CA PHE A 404 -2.87 24.02 -6.02
C PHE A 404 -3.11 24.41 -7.47
N THR A 405 -2.07 24.29 -8.29
CA THR A 405 -2.11 24.61 -9.71
C THR A 405 -2.49 23.36 -10.51
N VAL A 406 -3.47 23.50 -11.40
CA VAL A 406 -3.99 22.43 -12.25
C VAL A 406 -3.79 22.81 -13.72
N ARG A 407 -3.60 21.80 -14.57
CA ARG A 407 -3.51 22.00 -16.02
C ARG A 407 -4.92 22.02 -16.62
N SER A 408 -5.13 22.87 -17.62
CA SER A 408 -6.36 22.83 -18.40
C SER A 408 -6.38 21.58 -19.30
N PRO A 409 -7.42 20.74 -19.24
CA PRO A 409 -7.54 19.57 -20.11
C PRO A 409 -8.00 19.93 -21.53
N ILE A 410 -8.46 21.17 -21.75
CA ILE A 410 -8.96 21.67 -23.03
C ILE A 410 -8.06 22.75 -23.67
N GLU A 411 -7.15 23.35 -22.90
CA GLU A 411 -6.21 24.38 -23.37
C GLU A 411 -4.76 23.99 -23.04
N PRO A 412 -4.06 23.28 -23.95
CA PRO A 412 -2.71 22.77 -23.70
C PRO A 412 -1.73 23.87 -23.26
N GLY A 413 -1.02 23.63 -22.16
CA GLY A 413 -0.04 24.56 -21.59
C GLY A 413 -0.63 25.70 -20.74
N LYS A 414 -1.96 25.81 -20.64
CA LYS A 414 -2.61 26.71 -19.68
C LYS A 414 -2.74 26.03 -18.33
N GLU A 415 -2.46 26.78 -17.28
CA GLU A 415 -2.65 26.37 -15.89
C GLU A 415 -3.59 27.33 -15.16
N SER A 416 -4.31 26.83 -14.16
CA SER A 416 -5.20 27.60 -13.27
C SER A 416 -4.96 27.20 -11.82
N THR A 417 -5.19 28.13 -10.89
CA THR A 417 -5.10 27.85 -9.45
C THR A 417 -6.48 27.50 -8.91
N VAL A 418 -6.60 26.33 -8.30
CA VAL A 418 -7.77 25.92 -7.51
C VAL A 418 -7.49 26.22 -6.04
N VAL A 419 -8.49 26.74 -5.33
CA VAL A 419 -8.40 27.08 -3.90
C VAL A 419 -9.51 26.33 -3.15
N VAL A 420 -9.15 25.72 -2.02
CA VAL A 420 -10.07 25.06 -1.08
C VAL A 420 -9.93 25.74 0.27
N ASP A 421 -10.96 26.49 0.67
CA ASP A 421 -11.02 27.23 1.93
C ASP A 421 -12.43 27.11 2.57
N GLY A 422 -12.69 27.95 3.58
CA GLY A 422 -14.04 28.15 4.11
C GLY A 422 -14.74 26.87 4.60
N ASP A 423 -15.99 26.69 4.19
CA ASP A 423 -16.78 25.48 4.51
C ASP A 423 -16.25 24.22 3.83
N ALA A 424 -15.73 24.31 2.60
CA ALA A 424 -15.23 23.16 1.85
C ALA A 424 -13.97 22.54 2.47
N LEU A 425 -13.06 23.40 2.96
CA LEU A 425 -11.90 22.95 3.73
C LEU A 425 -12.32 22.42 5.11
N ARG A 426 -13.25 23.09 5.80
CA ARG A 426 -13.76 22.63 7.11
C ARG A 426 -14.48 21.28 7.03
N GLU A 427 -15.18 20.97 5.93
CA GLU A 427 -15.74 19.62 5.69
C GLU A 427 -14.63 18.60 5.44
N GLY A 428 -13.61 18.95 4.64
CA GLY A 428 -12.47 18.07 4.35
C GLY A 428 -11.65 17.70 5.59
N LEU A 429 -11.51 18.62 6.54
CA LEU A 429 -10.73 18.43 7.78
C LEU A 429 -11.52 17.76 8.92
N GLN A 430 -12.81 17.50 8.75
CA GLN A 430 -13.70 16.99 9.81
C GLN A 430 -14.20 15.55 9.54
N TYR A 431 -14.66 14.87 10.58
CA TYR A 431 -15.43 13.64 10.43
C TYR A 431 -16.70 13.89 9.59
N SER A 432 -16.83 13.14 8.49
CA SER A 432 -17.90 13.26 7.50
C SER A 432 -18.63 11.91 7.35
N ALA A 433 -19.45 11.73 6.32
CA ALA A 433 -20.14 10.47 6.05
C ALA A 433 -19.15 9.35 5.68
N THR A 434 -19.44 8.11 6.09
CA THR A 434 -18.56 6.96 5.83
C THR A 434 -18.40 6.70 4.34
N SER A 435 -19.48 6.87 3.58
CA SER A 435 -19.49 6.70 2.13
C SER A 435 -18.75 7.78 1.36
N GLY A 436 -18.15 8.78 2.03
CA GLY A 436 -17.50 9.94 1.41
C GLY A 436 -18.28 11.24 1.53
N ILE A 437 -17.63 12.35 1.20
CA ILE A 437 -18.22 13.70 1.31
C ILE A 437 -19.41 13.85 0.33
N PRO A 438 -20.50 14.57 0.69
CA PRO A 438 -21.72 14.60 -0.12
C PRO A 438 -21.53 15.18 -1.52
N SER A 439 -20.66 16.19 -1.65
CA SER A 439 -20.31 16.85 -2.91
C SER A 439 -19.65 15.88 -3.91
N LEU A 440 -18.59 15.19 -3.48
CA LEU A 440 -17.91 14.18 -4.30
C LEU A 440 -18.84 13.00 -4.63
N ASN A 441 -19.62 12.49 -3.67
CA ASN A 441 -20.58 11.43 -3.93
C ASN A 441 -21.63 11.84 -4.97
N LYS A 442 -22.11 13.09 -4.93
CA LYS A 442 -23.03 13.58 -5.95
C LYS A 442 -22.35 13.64 -7.32
N TRP A 443 -21.15 14.22 -7.41
CA TRP A 443 -20.39 14.30 -8.68
C TRP A 443 -20.11 12.90 -9.27
N LEU A 444 -19.75 11.93 -8.43
CA LEU A 444 -19.55 10.54 -8.84
C LEU A 444 -20.85 9.84 -9.27
N THR A 445 -21.98 10.15 -8.61
CA THR A 445 -23.29 9.65 -9.04
C THR A 445 -23.66 10.22 -10.41
N ASP A 446 -23.53 11.54 -10.60
CA ASP A 446 -23.76 12.21 -11.88
C ASP A 446 -22.88 11.64 -13.00
N LEU A 447 -21.61 11.31 -12.70
CA LEU A 447 -20.72 10.60 -13.62
C LEU A 447 -21.29 9.22 -14.00
N GLN A 448 -21.68 8.40 -13.02
CA GLN A 448 -22.26 7.08 -13.32
C GLN A 448 -23.56 7.15 -14.14
N GLU A 449 -24.39 8.18 -13.92
CA GLU A 449 -25.57 8.44 -14.77
C GLU A 449 -25.17 8.81 -16.21
N ARG A 450 -24.19 9.70 -16.37
CA ARG A 450 -23.67 10.15 -17.69
C ARG A 450 -23.09 8.98 -18.48
N GLU A 451 -22.26 8.15 -17.85
CA GLU A 451 -21.44 7.15 -18.53
C GLU A 451 -22.07 5.78 -18.72
N HIS A 452 -22.98 5.40 -17.82
CA HIS A 452 -23.61 4.08 -17.88
C HIS A 452 -25.10 4.14 -18.23
N HIS A 453 -25.66 5.35 -18.33
CA HIS A 453 -27.08 5.63 -18.61
C HIS A 453 -28.04 4.92 -17.65
N ARG A 454 -27.58 4.77 -16.39
CA ARG A 454 -28.33 4.22 -15.25
C ARG A 454 -28.88 5.39 -14.45
N ALA A 455 -30.18 5.43 -14.19
CA ALA A 455 -30.78 6.54 -13.45
C ALA A 455 -30.69 6.33 -11.92
N SER A 456 -30.48 7.41 -11.16
CA SER A 456 -30.63 7.40 -9.70
C SER A 456 -32.02 6.89 -9.30
N GLY A 457 -32.06 5.97 -8.35
CA GLY A 457 -33.29 5.30 -7.90
C GLY A 457 -33.48 3.88 -8.46
N GLU A 458 -32.67 3.43 -9.41
CA GLU A 458 -32.66 2.03 -9.91
C GLU A 458 -31.95 1.04 -8.94
N GLY A 459 -32.09 1.25 -7.63
CA GLY A 459 -31.56 0.36 -6.58
C GLY A 459 -30.03 0.36 -6.39
N TRP A 460 -29.31 1.23 -7.08
CA TRP A 460 -27.86 1.39 -6.95
C TRP A 460 -27.49 2.71 -6.27
N ARG A 461 -26.26 2.80 -5.80
CA ARG A 461 -25.63 4.01 -5.25
C ARG A 461 -24.11 4.00 -5.46
N VAL A 462 -23.42 5.02 -4.97
CA VAL A 462 -21.95 5.11 -4.91
C VAL A 462 -21.46 5.16 -3.45
N SER A 463 -20.23 4.73 -3.22
CA SER A 463 -19.44 4.99 -2.00
C SER A 463 -17.95 5.16 -2.30
N VAL A 464 -17.29 6.14 -1.67
CA VAL A 464 -15.89 6.52 -1.87
C VAL A 464 -14.93 5.66 -1.04
N THR A 465 -13.98 5.02 -1.71
CA THR A 465 -12.99 4.09 -1.13
C THR A 465 -11.56 4.61 -1.27
N SER A 466 -10.59 3.97 -0.60
CA SER A 466 -9.17 4.35 -0.64
C SER A 466 -8.43 3.86 -1.90
N GLY A 467 -9.12 3.94 -3.05
CA GLY A 467 -8.81 3.23 -4.29
C GLY A 467 -9.47 1.85 -4.34
N SER A 468 -9.56 1.24 -5.52
CA SER A 468 -10.36 0.03 -5.69
C SER A 468 -9.83 -1.23 -5.02
N GLN A 469 -8.53 -1.34 -4.72
CA GLN A 469 -8.02 -2.47 -3.93
C GLN A 469 -8.72 -2.56 -2.56
N ASP A 470 -8.98 -1.40 -1.94
CA ASP A 470 -9.77 -1.27 -0.71
C ASP A 470 -11.24 -1.66 -0.97
N ALA A 471 -11.80 -1.25 -2.12
CA ALA A 471 -13.16 -1.59 -2.52
C ALA A 471 -13.38 -3.09 -2.77
N ILE A 472 -12.49 -3.75 -3.53
CA ILE A 472 -12.52 -5.18 -3.82
C ILE A 472 -12.33 -5.97 -2.53
N TYR A 473 -11.36 -5.62 -1.68
CA TYR A 473 -11.17 -6.29 -0.40
C TYR A 473 -12.43 -6.21 0.48
N LYS A 474 -13.03 -5.01 0.58
CA LYS A 474 -14.25 -4.81 1.36
C LYS A 474 -15.46 -5.54 0.78
N ALA A 475 -15.60 -5.58 -0.55
CA ALA A 475 -16.65 -6.34 -1.24
C ALA A 475 -16.47 -7.85 -1.07
N ALA A 476 -15.25 -8.37 -1.23
CA ALA A 476 -14.92 -9.77 -0.98
C ALA A 476 -15.22 -10.16 0.47
N SER A 477 -14.80 -9.35 1.45
CA SER A 477 -15.13 -9.56 2.88
C SER A 477 -16.62 -9.39 3.20
N ALA A 478 -17.37 -8.65 2.37
CA ALA A 478 -18.82 -8.51 2.52
C ALA A 478 -19.61 -9.71 1.96
N LEU A 479 -19.03 -10.49 1.05
CA LEU A 479 -19.70 -11.57 0.32
C LEU A 479 -19.21 -12.97 0.73
N LEU A 480 -17.91 -13.12 1.00
CA LEU A 480 -17.26 -14.42 1.13
C LEU A 480 -16.96 -14.76 2.59
N ASN A 481 -17.23 -16.01 2.95
CA ASN A 481 -16.80 -16.70 4.15
C ASN A 481 -15.62 -17.64 3.83
N PRO A 482 -14.82 -18.05 4.83
CA PRO A 482 -13.87 -19.15 4.69
C PRO A 482 -14.52 -20.40 4.08
N GLY A 483 -13.91 -20.93 3.01
CA GLY A 483 -14.39 -22.09 2.26
C GLY A 483 -15.40 -21.79 1.14
N ASP A 484 -15.89 -20.53 1.00
CA ASP A 484 -16.71 -20.15 -0.16
C ASP A 484 -15.87 -20.19 -1.45
N SER A 485 -16.53 -20.51 -2.58
CA SER A 485 -15.91 -20.42 -3.90
C SER A 485 -16.14 -19.07 -4.57
N ILE A 486 -15.13 -18.61 -5.30
CA ILE A 486 -15.18 -17.44 -6.19
C ILE A 486 -14.64 -17.82 -7.57
N LEU A 487 -15.33 -17.39 -8.62
CA LEU A 487 -14.85 -17.52 -9.99
C LEU A 487 -13.86 -16.39 -10.27
N VAL A 488 -12.74 -16.70 -10.91
CA VAL A 488 -11.70 -15.75 -11.29
C VAL A 488 -11.24 -16.00 -12.71
N GLU A 489 -10.91 -14.94 -13.45
CA GLU A 489 -10.25 -15.06 -14.76
C GLU A 489 -8.93 -15.83 -14.65
N LYS A 490 -8.54 -16.55 -15.70
CA LYS A 490 -7.22 -17.15 -15.83
C LYS A 490 -6.57 -16.65 -17.13
N PRO A 491 -5.46 -15.90 -17.05
CA PRO A 491 -4.85 -15.33 -15.84
C PRO A 491 -5.70 -14.24 -15.17
N VAL A 492 -5.43 -13.93 -13.89
CA VAL A 492 -6.12 -12.88 -13.09
C VAL A 492 -5.17 -11.75 -12.69
N TYR A 493 -5.73 -10.61 -12.26
CA TYR A 493 -4.95 -9.59 -11.56
C TYR A 493 -4.35 -10.16 -10.26
N ALA A 494 -3.02 -10.30 -10.21
CA ALA A 494 -2.28 -10.88 -9.10
C ALA A 494 -2.58 -10.28 -7.70
N GLY A 495 -3.07 -9.04 -7.61
CA GLY A 495 -3.40 -8.41 -6.32
C GLY A 495 -4.72 -8.86 -5.68
N VAL A 496 -5.59 -9.58 -6.39
CA VAL A 496 -6.77 -10.22 -5.76
C VAL A 496 -6.47 -11.63 -5.21
N ILE A 497 -5.39 -12.28 -5.67
CA ILE A 497 -4.99 -13.60 -5.17
C ILE A 497 -4.75 -13.58 -3.64
N PRO A 498 -3.95 -12.64 -3.06
CA PRO A 498 -3.79 -12.54 -1.60
C PRO A 498 -5.10 -12.21 -0.85
N ILE A 499 -6.02 -11.47 -1.47
CA ILE A 499 -7.34 -11.20 -0.86
C ILE A 499 -8.09 -12.52 -0.68
N PHE A 500 -8.23 -13.30 -1.75
CA PHE A 500 -9.00 -14.54 -1.69
C PHE A 500 -8.30 -15.63 -0.84
N HIS A 501 -6.96 -15.69 -0.87
CA HIS A 501 -6.20 -16.53 0.06
C HIS A 501 -6.41 -16.14 1.54
N SER A 502 -6.37 -14.85 1.89
CA SER A 502 -6.54 -14.39 3.27
C SER A 502 -7.97 -14.58 3.81
N LEU A 503 -8.97 -14.61 2.90
CA LEU A 503 -10.36 -14.97 3.22
C LEU A 503 -10.61 -16.49 3.18
N HIS A 504 -9.58 -17.31 2.91
CA HIS A 504 -9.66 -18.76 2.74
C HIS A 504 -10.71 -19.20 1.70
N CYS A 505 -10.85 -18.44 0.63
CA CYS A 505 -11.76 -18.74 -0.48
C CYS A 505 -11.12 -19.69 -1.48
N ASP A 506 -11.94 -20.53 -2.10
CA ASP A 506 -11.51 -21.42 -3.19
C ASP A 506 -11.66 -20.72 -4.55
N MET A 507 -10.53 -20.49 -5.23
CA MET A 507 -10.47 -19.75 -6.49
C MET A 507 -10.65 -20.68 -7.69
N ILE A 508 -11.82 -20.58 -8.31
CA ILE A 508 -12.20 -21.38 -9.47
C ILE A 508 -11.78 -20.63 -10.74
N GLU A 509 -10.71 -21.12 -11.36
CA GLU A 509 -10.19 -20.57 -12.62
C GLU A 509 -11.19 -20.71 -13.77
N VAL A 510 -11.44 -19.59 -14.46
CA VAL A 510 -12.24 -19.49 -15.67
C VAL A 510 -11.32 -19.06 -16.81
N GLU A 511 -11.16 -19.93 -17.80
CA GLU A 511 -10.29 -19.68 -18.96
C GLU A 511 -10.65 -18.38 -19.70
N THR A 512 -9.64 -17.66 -20.20
CA THR A 512 -9.81 -16.42 -20.98
C THR A 512 -9.10 -16.48 -22.33
N ASP A 513 -9.58 -15.68 -23.28
CA ASP A 513 -8.97 -15.49 -24.60
C ASP A 513 -8.88 -14.00 -24.97
N ALA A 514 -8.52 -13.69 -26.22
CA ALA A 514 -8.43 -12.31 -26.72
C ALA A 514 -9.76 -11.51 -26.66
N GLN A 515 -10.88 -12.18 -26.41
CA GLN A 515 -12.22 -11.62 -26.24
C GLN A 515 -12.71 -11.67 -24.77
N GLY A 516 -11.83 -11.95 -23.80
CA GLY A 516 -12.14 -12.00 -22.38
C GLY A 516 -12.53 -13.41 -21.90
N ILE A 517 -13.47 -13.50 -20.95
CA ILE A 517 -13.92 -14.78 -20.38
C ILE A 517 -14.45 -15.73 -21.47
N VAL A 518 -13.91 -16.96 -21.48
CA VAL A 518 -14.42 -18.05 -22.32
C VAL A 518 -15.72 -18.57 -21.70
N SER A 519 -16.84 -18.03 -22.17
CA SER A 519 -18.19 -18.33 -21.68
C SER A 519 -18.57 -19.81 -21.69
N SER A 520 -17.99 -20.62 -22.58
CA SER A 520 -18.15 -22.09 -22.58
C SER A 520 -17.42 -22.77 -21.41
N SER A 521 -16.26 -22.25 -20.99
CA SER A 521 -15.54 -22.69 -19.79
C SER A 521 -16.36 -22.38 -18.54
N LEU A 522 -16.80 -21.12 -18.39
CA LEU A 522 -17.68 -20.68 -17.31
C LEU A 522 -18.97 -21.52 -17.23
N ARG A 523 -19.64 -21.75 -18.37
CA ARG A 523 -20.83 -22.59 -18.46
C ARG A 523 -20.55 -24.03 -18.03
N SER A 524 -19.44 -24.62 -18.48
CA SER A 524 -19.05 -26.00 -18.13
C SER A 524 -18.81 -26.15 -16.62
N ILE A 525 -18.07 -25.22 -16.00
CA ILE A 525 -17.82 -25.18 -14.56
C ILE A 525 -19.15 -25.12 -13.78
N LEU A 526 -20.06 -24.24 -14.20
CA LEU A 526 -21.33 -23.99 -13.54
C LEU A 526 -22.37 -25.12 -13.73
N GLN A 527 -22.31 -25.84 -14.85
CA GLN A 527 -23.19 -26.99 -15.14
C GLN A 527 -22.71 -28.28 -14.49
N ASN A 528 -21.39 -28.49 -14.40
CA ASN A 528 -20.78 -29.66 -13.77
C ASN A 528 -20.41 -29.42 -12.29
N TRP A 529 -20.96 -28.36 -11.67
CA TRP A 529 -20.65 -28.00 -10.29
C TRP A 529 -21.06 -29.11 -9.31
N PRO A 530 -20.19 -29.52 -8.36
CA PRO A 530 -20.51 -30.61 -7.43
C PRO A 530 -21.74 -30.30 -6.58
N ALA A 531 -22.76 -31.17 -6.65
CA ALA A 531 -24.00 -31.02 -5.88
C ALA A 531 -23.80 -31.02 -4.35
N SER A 532 -22.65 -31.50 -3.87
CA SER A 532 -22.24 -31.49 -2.46
C SER A 532 -21.61 -30.18 -1.99
N LYS A 533 -21.42 -29.19 -2.89
CA LYS A 533 -20.71 -27.93 -2.60
C LYS A 533 -21.59 -26.72 -2.93
N PRO A 534 -21.64 -25.68 -2.07
CA PRO A 534 -22.28 -24.41 -2.44
C PRO A 534 -21.73 -23.87 -3.77
N LYS A 535 -22.60 -23.25 -4.58
CA LYS A 535 -22.16 -22.58 -5.83
C LYS A 535 -21.23 -21.39 -5.51
N PRO A 536 -20.36 -20.98 -6.44
CA PRO A 536 -19.57 -19.77 -6.28
C PRO A 536 -20.48 -18.55 -6.11
N LYS A 537 -20.21 -17.72 -5.08
CA LYS A 537 -21.04 -16.54 -4.78
C LYS A 537 -20.79 -15.37 -5.73
N ALA A 538 -19.61 -15.33 -6.33
CA ALA A 538 -19.14 -14.18 -7.11
C ALA A 538 -18.21 -14.59 -8.26
N LEU A 539 -18.06 -13.68 -9.23
CA LEU A 539 -17.09 -13.71 -10.31
C LEU A 539 -16.27 -12.41 -10.29
N TYR A 540 -14.94 -12.48 -10.19
CA TYR A 540 -14.06 -11.33 -10.42
C TYR A 540 -13.57 -11.30 -11.87
N THR A 541 -13.77 -10.15 -12.54
CA THR A 541 -13.42 -9.94 -13.96
C THR A 541 -12.95 -8.51 -14.20
N VAL A 542 -11.96 -8.33 -15.08
CA VAL A 542 -11.47 -7.01 -15.53
C VAL A 542 -11.75 -6.86 -17.03
N PRO A 543 -12.97 -6.45 -17.44
CA PRO A 543 -13.43 -6.60 -18.82
C PRO A 543 -12.86 -5.58 -19.82
N TYR A 544 -12.02 -4.63 -19.38
CA TYR A 544 -11.28 -3.71 -20.25
C TYR A 544 -9.81 -3.73 -19.88
N GLY A 545 -8.92 -3.92 -20.87
CA GLY A 545 -7.48 -3.90 -20.66
C GLY A 545 -7.01 -4.87 -19.57
N GLY A 546 -7.66 -6.05 -19.48
CA GLY A 546 -7.60 -6.95 -18.33
C GLY A 546 -6.16 -7.21 -17.87
N ASN A 547 -5.90 -7.20 -16.57
CA ASN A 547 -4.55 -7.41 -16.05
C ASN A 547 -4.37 -8.91 -15.72
N PRO A 548 -3.46 -9.64 -16.38
CA PRO A 548 -2.33 -9.14 -17.20
C PRO A 548 -2.60 -9.01 -18.71
N THR A 549 -3.66 -9.63 -19.25
CA THR A 549 -3.87 -9.90 -20.69
C THR A 549 -3.82 -8.69 -21.65
N GLY A 550 -4.14 -7.48 -21.18
CA GLY A 550 -4.38 -6.29 -22.01
C GLY A 550 -5.68 -6.36 -22.84
N MET A 551 -6.46 -7.44 -22.70
CA MET A 551 -7.61 -7.74 -23.56
C MET A 551 -8.89 -7.06 -23.09
N THR A 552 -9.82 -6.83 -24.01
CA THR A 552 -11.13 -6.21 -23.72
C THR A 552 -12.23 -7.19 -24.07
N ALA A 553 -13.08 -7.50 -23.10
CA ALA A 553 -14.11 -8.52 -23.25
C ALA A 553 -15.15 -8.11 -24.31
N SER A 554 -15.48 -9.01 -25.24
CA SER A 554 -16.43 -8.71 -26.32
C SER A 554 -17.86 -8.53 -25.79
N LEU A 555 -18.72 -7.83 -26.55
CA LEU A 555 -20.13 -7.64 -26.17
C LEU A 555 -20.84 -8.99 -25.96
N GLU A 556 -20.57 -9.96 -26.84
CA GLU A 556 -21.11 -11.32 -26.76
C GLU A 556 -20.69 -12.02 -25.47
N ARG A 557 -19.38 -12.06 -25.15
CA ARG A 557 -18.88 -12.68 -23.90
C ARG A 557 -19.48 -12.04 -22.66
N ARG A 558 -19.68 -10.72 -22.64
CA ARG A 558 -20.32 -10.00 -21.53
C ARG A 558 -21.80 -10.38 -21.38
N LEU A 559 -22.56 -10.38 -22.48
CA LEU A 559 -23.98 -10.76 -22.48
C LEU A 559 -24.17 -12.21 -22.02
N GLU A 560 -23.31 -13.13 -22.46
CA GLU A 560 -23.36 -14.53 -22.02
C GLU A 560 -22.96 -14.71 -20.55
N THR A 561 -21.91 -14.04 -20.09
CA THR A 561 -21.46 -14.08 -18.69
C THR A 561 -22.54 -13.54 -17.75
N LEU A 562 -23.20 -12.45 -18.13
CA LEU A 562 -24.31 -11.86 -17.39
C LEU A 562 -25.57 -12.74 -17.41
N SER A 563 -25.82 -13.47 -18.51
CA SER A 563 -26.88 -14.48 -18.57
C SER A 563 -26.60 -15.63 -17.60
N LEU A 564 -25.35 -16.11 -17.55
CA LEU A 564 -24.90 -17.14 -16.60
C LEU A 564 -24.99 -16.66 -15.14
N ALA A 565 -24.66 -15.40 -14.85
CA ALA A 565 -24.79 -14.79 -13.53
C ALA A 565 -26.22 -14.83 -13.01
N ARG A 566 -27.21 -14.56 -13.88
CA ARG A 566 -28.65 -14.66 -13.56
C ARG A 566 -29.17 -16.09 -13.50
N GLN A 567 -28.59 -17.01 -14.27
CA GLN A 567 -29.02 -18.41 -14.30
C GLN A 567 -28.48 -19.22 -13.10
N HIS A 568 -27.31 -18.83 -12.56
CA HIS A 568 -26.63 -19.55 -11.50
C HIS A 568 -26.53 -18.78 -10.17
N ASP A 569 -27.12 -17.58 -10.09
CA ASP A 569 -27.16 -16.69 -8.93
C ASP A 569 -25.76 -16.39 -8.36
N PHE A 570 -24.97 -15.58 -9.09
CA PHE A 570 -23.70 -15.03 -8.60
C PHE A 570 -23.53 -13.54 -8.90
N ILE A 571 -22.79 -12.83 -8.05
CA ILE A 571 -22.49 -11.40 -8.19
C ILE A 571 -21.26 -11.19 -9.08
N ILE A 572 -21.35 -10.32 -10.07
CA ILE A 572 -20.21 -9.89 -10.89
C ILE A 572 -19.49 -8.77 -10.15
N LEU A 573 -18.22 -9.00 -9.84
CA LEU A 573 -17.26 -8.05 -9.31
C LEU A 573 -16.48 -7.48 -10.52
N GLU A 574 -17.05 -6.45 -11.14
CA GLU A 574 -16.49 -5.74 -12.30
C GLU A 574 -15.36 -4.80 -11.83
N GLY A 575 -14.12 -5.28 -11.92
CA GLY A 575 -12.93 -4.47 -11.68
C GLY A 575 -12.59 -3.60 -12.91
N SER A 576 -12.19 -2.36 -12.67
CA SER A 576 -11.60 -1.47 -13.69
C SER A 576 -10.09 -1.25 -13.45
N ASP A 577 -9.46 -2.19 -12.75
CA ASP A 577 -8.32 -1.84 -11.90
C ASP A 577 -6.95 -2.21 -12.42
N LEU A 578 -6.07 -1.21 -12.34
CA LEU A 578 -4.73 -1.43 -11.83
C LEU A 578 -4.51 -0.74 -10.49
N VAL A 579 -4.06 -1.53 -9.53
CA VAL A 579 -2.96 -1.09 -8.67
C VAL A 579 -1.66 -1.21 -9.47
N PRO A 580 -0.79 -0.18 -9.53
CA PRO A 580 0.54 -0.34 -10.10
C PRO A 580 1.36 -1.36 -9.28
N ALA A 581 1.76 -2.45 -9.93
CA ALA A 581 3.05 -3.06 -9.62
C ALA A 581 4.10 -2.28 -10.43
N LEU A 582 4.97 -1.54 -9.72
CA LEU A 582 6.08 -0.72 -10.20
C LEU A 582 5.72 0.45 -11.14
N SER A 583 5.73 1.68 -10.59
CA SER A 583 6.24 2.90 -11.26
C SER A 583 6.01 4.18 -10.43
N ILE A 584 7.08 4.93 -10.13
CA ILE A 584 7.01 6.36 -9.79
C ILE A 584 7.46 7.18 -11.01
N LEU A 585 6.96 8.43 -11.14
CA LEU A 585 7.28 9.46 -12.15
C LEU A 585 6.84 9.22 -13.61
N SER A 586 5.91 10.07 -14.08
CA SER A 586 5.91 10.63 -15.44
C SER A 586 4.98 11.85 -15.55
N PHE A 587 5.42 12.89 -16.26
CA PHE A 587 4.62 14.03 -16.71
C PHE A 587 5.21 14.57 -18.02
N LEU A 588 4.36 15.12 -18.90
CA LEU A 588 4.67 15.71 -20.23
C LEU A 588 5.10 14.67 -21.30
N LEU A 589 4.58 14.68 -22.54
CA LEU A 589 4.27 15.78 -23.46
C LEU A 589 3.04 15.47 -24.36
N ILE A 590 2.51 16.50 -25.06
CA ILE A 590 1.40 16.41 -26.03
C ILE A 590 1.86 16.95 -27.39
N ARG A 591 1.40 16.35 -28.51
CA ARG A 591 1.13 17.03 -29.80
C ARG A 591 -0.12 16.44 -30.48
N PRO A 592 -0.85 17.22 -31.32
CA PRO A 592 -2.20 16.86 -31.77
C PRO A 592 -2.26 16.39 -33.24
N ASP A 593 -3.27 15.55 -33.57
CA ASP A 593 -4.19 15.88 -34.69
C ASP A 593 -5.54 15.11 -34.66
N ASP A 594 -6.60 15.87 -34.89
CA ASP A 594 -7.99 15.62 -35.39
C ASP A 594 -8.82 14.32 -35.14
N ARG A 595 -10.01 14.54 -34.51
CA ARG A 595 -11.37 13.90 -34.65
C ARG A 595 -11.87 12.74 -33.75
N TYR A 596 -12.81 13.12 -32.87
CA TYR A 596 -14.05 12.42 -32.46
C TYR A 596 -14.02 10.89 -32.20
N ASN A 597 -13.97 10.46 -30.93
CA ASN A 597 -15.19 10.10 -30.17
C ASN A 597 -14.91 9.92 -28.64
N ILE A 598 -15.97 9.91 -27.83
CA ILE A 598 -15.99 10.03 -26.34
C ILE A 598 -15.35 8.83 -25.61
N PRO A 599 -14.63 9.05 -24.48
CA PRO A 599 -14.31 7.96 -23.56
C PRO A 599 -14.27 8.26 -22.03
N ASP A 600 -15.09 7.57 -21.19
CA ASP A 600 -15.04 7.60 -19.70
C ASP A 600 -14.64 6.24 -18.95
N ASP A 601 -14.60 6.05 -17.58
CA ASP A 601 -14.22 4.95 -16.54
C ASP A 601 -12.84 4.15 -16.53
N PRO A 602 -11.97 4.02 -15.50
CA PRO A 602 -10.48 3.92 -15.58
C PRO A 602 -9.71 2.84 -16.39
N TYR A 603 -10.32 1.81 -16.99
CA TYR A 603 -9.76 1.17 -18.21
C TYR A 603 -10.60 1.37 -19.45
N TYR A 604 -11.90 1.56 -19.28
CA TYR A 604 -12.80 2.21 -20.21
C TYR A 604 -12.18 3.63 -20.56
N PHE A 605 -11.76 4.54 -19.64
CA PHE A 605 -11.07 5.84 -19.78
C PHE A 605 -9.74 5.68 -20.51
N LEU A 606 -9.13 4.50 -20.46
CA LEU A 606 -7.91 4.13 -21.17
C LEU A 606 -8.19 3.20 -22.36
N TYR A 607 -9.41 3.22 -22.89
CA TYR A 607 -9.80 2.52 -24.11
C TYR A 607 -9.43 3.35 -25.34
N PHE A 608 -8.70 2.73 -26.24
CA PHE A 608 -8.20 3.31 -27.49
C PHE A 608 -8.34 2.33 -28.67
N GLY A 609 -9.29 1.39 -28.56
CA GLY A 609 -9.65 0.50 -29.66
C GLY A 609 -10.29 1.26 -30.82
N ALA A 610 -10.13 0.73 -32.04
CA ALA A 610 -10.58 1.39 -33.27
C ALA A 610 -12.12 1.41 -33.47
N GLY A 611 -12.87 0.71 -32.62
CA GLY A 611 -14.33 0.63 -32.67
C GLY A 611 -15.00 1.47 -31.58
N PRO A 612 -16.34 1.65 -31.64
CA PRO A 612 -17.08 2.23 -30.52
C PRO A 612 -16.91 1.35 -29.29
N ARG A 613 -16.84 1.98 -28.13
CA ARG A 613 -16.57 1.25 -26.90
C ARG A 613 -17.73 0.33 -26.52
N ILE A 614 -17.39 -0.89 -26.12
CA ILE A 614 -18.32 -1.89 -25.60
C ILE A 614 -18.89 -1.40 -24.25
N PRO A 615 -20.19 -1.52 -23.96
CA PRO A 615 -20.77 -1.12 -22.67
C PRO A 615 -20.35 -2.02 -21.49
N SER A 616 -20.28 -1.46 -20.28
CA SER A 616 -19.91 -2.16 -19.04
C SER A 616 -20.97 -3.19 -18.63
N TYR A 617 -20.61 -4.14 -17.75
CA TYR A 617 -21.62 -5.04 -17.16
C TYR A 617 -22.72 -4.25 -16.44
N PHE A 618 -22.37 -3.17 -15.74
CA PHE A 618 -23.31 -2.28 -15.06
C PHE A 618 -24.31 -1.59 -16.02
N THR A 619 -23.89 -1.23 -17.23
CA THR A 619 -24.80 -0.76 -18.29
C THR A 619 -25.65 -1.90 -18.86
N LEU A 620 -25.02 -3.04 -19.18
CA LEU A 620 -25.68 -4.16 -19.85
C LEU A 620 -26.75 -4.83 -18.96
N GLU A 621 -26.62 -4.82 -17.62
CA GLU A 621 -27.64 -5.41 -16.75
C GLU A 621 -29.00 -4.72 -16.85
N ALA A 622 -29.05 -3.40 -17.07
CA ALA A 622 -30.31 -2.67 -17.28
C ALA A 622 -30.98 -2.99 -18.62
N GLN A 623 -30.19 -3.35 -19.63
CA GLN A 623 -30.67 -3.62 -20.99
C GLN A 623 -31.16 -5.06 -21.20
N THR A 624 -30.92 -5.96 -20.24
CA THR A 624 -31.02 -7.42 -20.44
C THR A 624 -31.90 -8.14 -19.41
N GLY A 625 -32.64 -7.40 -18.57
CA GLY A 625 -33.62 -8.00 -17.66
C GLY A 625 -33.70 -7.26 -16.33
N SER A 626 -33.06 -7.83 -15.31
CA SER A 626 -33.00 -7.30 -13.95
C SER A 626 -31.63 -6.72 -13.61
N VAL A 627 -31.63 -5.65 -12.82
CA VAL A 627 -30.43 -4.99 -12.29
C VAL A 627 -30.15 -5.37 -10.86
N GLY A 628 -28.88 -5.27 -10.47
CA GLY A 628 -28.38 -5.55 -9.15
C GLY A 628 -27.46 -6.77 -9.06
N HIS A 629 -26.93 -7.26 -10.19
CA HIS A 629 -25.96 -8.36 -10.23
C HIS A 629 -24.51 -7.86 -10.23
N VAL A 630 -24.29 -6.57 -10.48
CA VAL A 630 -22.94 -6.00 -10.70
C VAL A 630 -22.55 -5.10 -9.53
N LEU A 631 -21.45 -5.44 -8.86
CA LEU A 631 -20.63 -4.51 -8.10
C LEU A 631 -19.48 -4.06 -8.99
N ARG A 632 -19.40 -2.76 -9.22
CA ARG A 632 -18.44 -2.11 -10.08
C ARG A 632 -17.44 -1.32 -9.23
N PHE A 633 -16.16 -1.45 -9.51
CA PHE A 633 -15.09 -0.72 -8.82
C PHE A 633 -14.43 0.26 -9.78
N ASP A 634 -14.12 1.47 -9.28
CA ASP A 634 -13.55 2.56 -10.04
C ASP A 634 -12.45 3.28 -9.23
N SER A 635 -11.39 3.76 -9.88
CA SER A 635 -10.32 4.55 -9.24
C SER A 635 -9.75 5.68 -10.10
N PHE A 636 -9.46 6.80 -9.44
CA PHE A 636 -8.69 7.90 -10.01
C PHE A 636 -7.18 7.58 -10.16
N SER A 637 -6.72 6.39 -9.75
CA SER A 637 -5.30 6.02 -9.70
C SER A 637 -4.57 6.05 -11.05
N LYS A 638 -5.30 5.84 -12.16
CA LYS A 638 -4.72 5.74 -13.52
C LYS A 638 -5.07 6.89 -14.45
N ILE A 639 -5.98 7.74 -14.02
CA ILE A 639 -6.47 8.89 -14.79
C ILE A 639 -6.12 10.23 -14.16
N LEU A 640 -6.01 10.32 -12.82
CA LEU A 640 -5.52 11.52 -12.13
C LEU A 640 -4.15 11.27 -11.50
N SER A 641 -4.08 10.40 -10.48
CA SER A 641 -2.84 10.08 -9.78
C SER A 641 -3.02 8.89 -8.85
N ALA A 642 -2.09 7.92 -8.90
CA ALA A 642 -2.06 6.79 -7.96
C ALA A 642 -1.83 7.22 -6.50
N GLY A 643 -1.27 8.43 -6.29
CA GLY A 643 -1.03 9.01 -4.97
C GLY A 643 -2.26 9.70 -4.35
N ILE A 644 -3.32 9.98 -5.13
CA ILE A 644 -4.54 10.61 -4.58
C ILE A 644 -5.35 9.64 -3.70
N ARG A 645 -5.11 8.33 -3.82
CA ARG A 645 -5.77 7.26 -3.05
C ARG A 645 -7.31 7.34 -3.03
N ILE A 646 -7.95 7.90 -4.06
CA ILE A 646 -9.41 7.90 -4.20
C ILE A 646 -9.85 6.84 -5.23
N GLY A 647 -10.86 6.07 -4.85
CA GLY A 647 -11.69 5.29 -5.74
C GLY A 647 -13.13 5.30 -5.25
N PHE A 648 -13.98 4.52 -5.89
CA PHE A 648 -15.37 4.35 -5.50
C PHE A 648 -15.91 2.98 -5.94
N VAL A 649 -17.02 2.59 -5.33
CA VAL A 649 -17.80 1.40 -5.71
C VAL A 649 -19.21 1.83 -6.09
N THR A 650 -19.70 1.27 -7.20
CA THR A 650 -21.07 1.48 -7.72
C THR A 650 -21.79 0.13 -7.78
N GLY A 651 -23.07 0.08 -7.45
CA GLY A 651 -23.85 -1.16 -7.47
C GLY A 651 -24.95 -1.21 -6.41
N PRO A 652 -25.50 -2.40 -6.09
CA PRO A 652 -26.64 -2.57 -5.19
C PRO A 652 -26.48 -1.88 -3.84
N GLN A 653 -27.52 -1.14 -3.43
CA GLN A 653 -27.53 -0.42 -2.15
C GLN A 653 -27.17 -1.34 -0.96
N VAL A 654 -27.75 -2.54 -0.87
CA VAL A 654 -27.52 -3.48 0.25
C VAL A 654 -26.06 -3.93 0.34
N LEU A 655 -25.40 -4.16 -0.81
CA LEU A 655 -24.01 -4.57 -0.84
C LEU A 655 -23.05 -3.41 -0.55
N ILE A 656 -23.37 -2.20 -1.03
CA ILE A 656 -22.61 -1.00 -0.69
C ILE A 656 -22.78 -0.63 0.79
N GLU A 657 -23.95 -0.86 1.39
CA GLU A 657 -24.15 -0.67 2.83
C GLU A 657 -23.30 -1.65 3.66
N ALA A 658 -23.09 -2.88 3.21
CA ALA A 658 -22.15 -3.80 3.84
C ALA A 658 -20.67 -3.34 3.71
N ILE A 659 -20.29 -2.74 2.58
CA ILE A 659 -18.97 -2.13 2.35
C ILE A 659 -18.78 -0.86 3.20
N ASP A 660 -19.81 -0.01 3.31
CA ASP A 660 -19.84 1.15 4.20
C ASP A 660 -19.72 0.70 5.66
N MET A 661 -20.42 -0.36 6.06
CA MET A 661 -20.31 -0.94 7.40
C MET A 661 -18.88 -1.39 7.72
N HIS A 662 -18.21 -2.10 6.81
CA HIS A 662 -16.80 -2.46 6.94
C HIS A 662 -15.90 -1.22 7.04
N THR A 663 -16.07 -0.23 6.15
CA THR A 663 -15.35 1.05 6.17
C THR A 663 -15.53 1.77 7.51
N SER A 664 -16.74 1.80 8.06
CA SER A 664 -17.06 2.44 9.33
C SER A 664 -16.31 1.84 10.53
N SER A 665 -15.95 0.55 10.46
CA SER A 665 -15.17 -0.15 11.48
C SER A 665 -13.65 -0.14 11.24
N ALA A 666 -13.22 -0.11 9.98
CA ALA A 666 -11.80 -0.25 9.61
C ALA A 666 -11.05 1.09 9.56
N ASN A 667 -11.66 2.12 8.97
CA ASN A 667 -11.02 3.43 8.76
C ASN A 667 -11.98 4.63 8.90
N LEU A 668 -13.19 4.42 9.41
CA LEU A 668 -14.30 5.39 9.58
C LEU A 668 -14.86 5.98 8.26
N GLN A 669 -13.99 6.51 7.41
CA GLN A 669 -14.26 7.17 6.13
C GLN A 669 -12.95 7.25 5.32
N THR A 670 -13.03 7.30 3.98
CA THR A 670 -11.86 7.66 3.15
C THR A 670 -11.39 9.09 3.48
N ALA A 671 -10.09 9.39 3.38
CA ALA A 671 -9.51 10.67 3.82
C ALA A 671 -10.21 11.91 3.21
N SER A 672 -10.99 12.64 4.02
CA SER A 672 -11.88 13.69 3.51
C SER A 672 -11.16 14.92 2.96
N LEU A 673 -9.96 15.24 3.43
CA LEU A 673 -9.17 16.34 2.87
C LEU A 673 -8.78 16.04 1.41
N THR A 674 -8.38 14.80 1.15
CA THR A 674 -8.05 14.32 -0.19
C THR A 674 -9.29 14.21 -1.07
N GLN A 675 -10.45 13.87 -0.51
CA GLN A 675 -11.73 13.96 -1.22
C GLN A 675 -12.08 15.41 -1.59
N SER A 676 -11.87 16.40 -0.71
CA SER A 676 -12.11 17.82 -1.01
C SER A 676 -11.17 18.33 -2.10
N ILE A 677 -9.90 17.93 -2.09
CA ILE A 677 -8.94 18.27 -3.17
C ILE A 677 -9.37 17.63 -4.50
N ALA A 678 -9.75 16.34 -4.49
CA ALA A 678 -10.23 15.65 -5.68
C ALA A 678 -11.52 16.27 -6.22
N PHE A 679 -12.48 16.58 -5.36
CA PHE A 679 -13.72 17.25 -5.74
C PHE A 679 -13.47 18.64 -6.32
N ALA A 680 -12.64 19.47 -5.68
CA ALA A 680 -12.35 20.82 -6.18
C ALA A 680 -11.64 20.81 -7.54
N LEU A 681 -10.76 19.83 -7.80
CA LEU A 681 -10.19 19.59 -9.13
C LEU A 681 -11.28 19.23 -10.15
N LEU A 682 -12.10 18.22 -9.86
CA LEU A 682 -13.13 17.70 -10.75
C LEU A 682 -14.25 18.72 -11.04
N ASP A 683 -14.62 19.53 -10.05
CA ASP A 683 -15.58 20.62 -10.17
C ASP A 683 -15.01 21.77 -11.01
N SER A 684 -13.71 22.11 -10.84
CA SER A 684 -13.04 23.14 -11.65
C SER A 684 -12.92 22.79 -13.13
N TRP A 685 -12.88 21.50 -13.47
CA TRP A 685 -12.91 21.01 -14.85
C TRP A 685 -14.33 20.81 -15.39
N GLY A 686 -15.29 20.53 -14.52
CA GLY A 686 -16.62 20.07 -14.89
C GLY A 686 -16.60 18.70 -15.62
N PRO A 687 -17.78 18.18 -16.02
CA PRO A 687 -17.87 16.88 -16.69
C PRO A 687 -17.16 16.86 -18.04
N ASP A 688 -17.21 17.96 -18.80
CA ASP A 688 -16.62 18.01 -20.14
C ASP A 688 -15.10 18.20 -20.11
N GLY A 689 -14.58 18.99 -19.16
CA GLY A 689 -13.13 19.08 -18.94
C GLY A 689 -12.56 17.77 -18.41
N PHE A 690 -13.29 17.08 -17.53
CA PHE A 690 -12.91 15.74 -17.08
C PHE A 690 -12.89 14.73 -18.24
N SER A 691 -13.93 14.69 -19.09
CA SER A 691 -14.00 13.81 -20.26
C SER A 691 -12.91 14.13 -21.32
N ALA A 692 -12.55 15.41 -21.48
CA ALA A 692 -11.40 15.82 -22.31
C ALA A 692 -10.06 15.36 -21.72
N HIS A 693 -9.88 15.47 -20.40
CA HIS A 693 -8.66 15.03 -19.69
C HIS A 693 -8.39 13.55 -19.94
N VAL A 694 -9.38 12.71 -19.64
CA VAL A 694 -9.26 11.25 -19.74
C VAL A 694 -9.08 10.79 -21.18
N HIS A 695 -9.70 11.44 -22.17
CA HIS A 695 -9.42 11.21 -23.59
C HIS A 695 -7.95 11.51 -23.96
N GLY A 696 -7.39 12.62 -23.46
CA GLY A 696 -5.98 12.95 -23.64
C GLY A 696 -5.05 11.90 -23.01
N VAL A 697 -5.42 11.34 -21.85
CA VAL A 697 -4.68 10.23 -21.23
C VAL A 697 -4.81 8.93 -22.04
N ALA A 698 -5.99 8.63 -22.60
CA ALA A 698 -6.23 7.46 -23.46
C ALA A 698 -5.34 7.49 -24.71
N GLU A 699 -5.30 8.64 -25.41
CA GLU A 699 -4.50 8.80 -26.64
C GLU A 699 -3.00 8.74 -26.34
N PHE A 700 -2.54 9.31 -25.21
CA PHE A 700 -1.16 9.16 -24.77
C PHE A 700 -0.76 7.68 -24.59
N TYR A 701 -1.60 6.87 -23.94
CA TYR A 701 -1.32 5.44 -23.78
C TYR A 701 -1.51 4.62 -25.06
N LYS A 702 -2.39 5.05 -25.99
CA LYS A 702 -2.45 4.48 -27.34
C LYS A 702 -1.10 4.63 -28.05
N GLN A 703 -0.51 5.83 -28.03
CA GLN A 703 0.79 6.10 -28.66
C GLN A 703 1.92 5.27 -28.02
N LYS A 704 1.95 5.16 -26.69
CA LYS A 704 2.88 4.26 -25.98
C LYS A 704 2.71 2.79 -26.37
N ARG A 705 1.46 2.32 -26.53
CA ARG A 705 1.15 0.97 -27.02
C ARG A 705 1.62 0.76 -28.46
N ASP A 706 1.36 1.72 -29.34
CA ASP A 706 1.77 1.70 -30.76
C ASP A 706 3.32 1.58 -30.88
N VAL A 707 4.06 2.35 -30.08
CA VAL A 707 5.53 2.28 -29.97
C VAL A 707 6.01 0.92 -29.47
N PHE A 708 5.40 0.39 -28.41
CA PHE A 708 5.78 -0.91 -27.84
C PHE A 708 5.49 -2.06 -28.82
N GLU A 709 4.36 -2.03 -29.52
CA GLU A 709 4.01 -3.02 -30.54
C GLU A 709 4.99 -3.00 -31.72
N ALA A 710 5.41 -1.81 -32.17
CA ALA A 710 6.40 -1.66 -33.24
C ALA A 710 7.77 -2.25 -32.86
N ALA A 711 8.19 -2.13 -31.59
CA ALA A 711 9.40 -2.76 -31.09
C ALA A 711 9.23 -4.28 -30.87
N MET A 712 8.05 -4.76 -30.43
CA MET A 712 7.75 -6.20 -30.38
C MET A 712 7.84 -6.85 -31.76
N ARG A 713 7.27 -6.23 -32.81
CA ARG A 713 7.39 -6.72 -34.19
C ARG A 713 8.85 -6.79 -34.65
N ARG A 714 9.66 -5.76 -34.34
CA ARG A 714 11.08 -5.72 -34.73
C ARG A 714 11.94 -6.80 -34.05
N HIS A 715 11.70 -7.13 -32.78
CA HIS A 715 12.59 -8.02 -32.00
C HIS A 715 12.02 -9.39 -31.69
N LEU A 716 10.70 -9.52 -31.57
CA LEU A 716 10.02 -10.72 -31.07
C LEU A 716 9.14 -11.44 -32.10
N ASP A 717 9.02 -10.96 -33.35
CA ASP A 717 8.39 -11.73 -34.43
C ASP A 717 9.07 -13.11 -34.56
N GLY A 718 8.26 -14.18 -34.50
CA GLY A 718 8.72 -15.59 -34.49
C GLY A 718 9.31 -16.09 -33.15
N LEU A 719 9.46 -15.21 -32.15
CA LEU A 719 9.91 -15.55 -30.80
C LEU A 719 8.80 -15.47 -29.75
N ALA A 720 7.73 -14.72 -30.01
CA ALA A 720 6.57 -14.61 -29.16
C ALA A 720 5.26 -14.53 -29.95
N GLU A 721 4.15 -14.89 -29.30
CA GLU A 721 2.78 -14.69 -29.78
C GLU A 721 2.06 -13.69 -28.87
N TRP A 722 1.35 -12.73 -29.43
CA TRP A 722 0.59 -11.75 -28.64
C TRP A 722 -0.68 -11.29 -29.37
N SER A 723 -1.60 -10.70 -28.60
CA SER A 723 -2.73 -9.94 -29.12
C SER A 723 -2.55 -8.46 -28.78
N THR A 724 -2.99 -7.59 -29.67
CA THR A 724 -2.85 -6.14 -29.54
C THR A 724 -3.86 -5.58 -28.51
N PRO A 725 -3.42 -4.95 -27.41
CA PRO A 725 -4.30 -4.34 -26.42
C PRO A 725 -5.16 -3.24 -27.04
N GLN A 726 -6.43 -3.20 -26.67
CA GLN A 726 -7.38 -2.13 -27.04
C GLN A 726 -7.65 -1.16 -25.89
N ALA A 727 -7.15 -1.48 -24.70
CA ALA A 727 -7.23 -0.62 -23.54
C ALA A 727 -6.05 -0.87 -22.61
N GLY A 728 -5.72 0.14 -21.82
CA GLY A 728 -4.82 0.03 -20.68
C GLY A 728 -3.33 0.10 -20.99
N MET A 729 -2.53 -0.74 -20.31
CA MET A 729 -1.10 -0.46 -20.07
C MET A 729 -0.14 -1.65 -20.26
N PHE A 730 -0.64 -2.82 -20.67
CA PHE A 730 0.14 -4.06 -20.74
C PHE A 730 0.08 -4.76 -22.08
N PHE A 731 1.19 -5.38 -22.44
CA PHE A 731 1.20 -6.55 -23.31
C PHE A 731 1.28 -7.82 -22.45
N TRP A 732 0.48 -8.80 -22.83
CA TRP A 732 0.60 -10.20 -22.43
C TRP A 732 0.96 -11.00 -23.66
N PHE A 733 2.08 -11.70 -23.60
CA PHE A 733 2.61 -12.43 -24.74
C PHE A 733 3.21 -13.75 -24.31
N LYS A 734 2.98 -14.79 -25.11
CA LYS A 734 3.52 -16.13 -24.92
C LYS A 734 4.91 -16.20 -25.53
N LEU A 735 5.92 -16.55 -24.73
CA LEU A 735 7.22 -16.90 -25.27
C LEU A 735 7.16 -18.26 -25.97
N LEU A 736 7.65 -18.32 -27.20
CA LEU A 736 7.84 -19.56 -27.93
C LEU A 736 9.22 -20.11 -27.55
N LEU A 737 9.30 -20.93 -26.51
CA LEU A 737 10.57 -21.47 -25.96
C LEU A 737 10.90 -22.89 -26.43
N SER A 738 9.94 -23.60 -27.03
CA SER A 738 10.13 -24.92 -27.63
C SER A 738 9.38 -25.00 -28.95
N ASP A 739 9.88 -25.83 -29.87
CA ASP A 739 9.21 -26.17 -31.12
C ASP A 739 8.16 -27.29 -30.93
N ASP A 740 8.11 -27.95 -29.76
CA ASP A 740 7.05 -28.90 -29.41
C ASP A 740 5.84 -28.17 -28.78
N PRO A 741 4.68 -28.08 -29.46
CA PRO A 741 3.51 -27.39 -28.94
C PRO A 741 2.87 -28.07 -27.72
N ASN A 742 3.28 -29.30 -27.38
CA ASN A 742 2.76 -30.04 -26.22
C ASN A 742 3.56 -29.78 -24.93
N VAL A 743 4.70 -29.09 -25.01
CA VAL A 743 5.54 -28.76 -23.86
C VAL A 743 5.21 -27.35 -23.36
N GLU A 744 4.45 -27.26 -22.26
CA GLU A 744 4.20 -25.98 -21.61
C GLU A 744 5.45 -25.49 -20.87
N ALA A 745 6.16 -24.55 -21.51
CA ALA A 745 7.33 -23.91 -20.94
C ALA A 745 6.97 -22.96 -19.79
N ASP A 746 7.99 -22.58 -19.01
CA ASP A 746 7.85 -21.80 -17.78
C ASP A 746 8.68 -20.51 -17.89
N SER A 747 8.00 -19.36 -17.90
CA SER A 747 8.65 -18.05 -17.98
C SER A 747 9.38 -17.64 -16.70
N SER A 748 9.18 -18.35 -15.58
CA SER A 748 9.61 -17.91 -14.24
C SER A 748 11.12 -17.69 -14.14
N ASP A 749 11.93 -18.67 -14.53
CA ASP A 749 13.39 -18.56 -14.47
C ASP A 749 13.94 -17.58 -15.52
N LEU A 750 13.49 -17.72 -16.77
CA LEU A 750 13.92 -16.87 -17.87
C LEU A 750 13.68 -15.39 -17.58
N ILE A 751 12.53 -15.01 -17.00
CA ILE A 751 12.22 -13.61 -16.71
C ILE A 751 12.82 -13.14 -15.37
N SER A 752 12.73 -13.95 -14.31
CA SER A 752 13.16 -13.50 -12.97
C SER A 752 14.69 -13.45 -12.83
N ASN A 753 15.40 -14.33 -13.55
CA ASN A 753 16.85 -14.46 -13.48
C ASN A 753 17.49 -13.99 -14.80
N GLN A 754 17.27 -14.71 -15.91
CA GLN A 754 18.08 -14.48 -17.14
C GLN A 754 17.81 -13.12 -17.81
N ALA A 755 16.55 -12.68 -17.85
CA ALA A 755 16.19 -11.37 -18.39
C ALA A 755 16.66 -10.24 -17.46
N LEU A 756 16.59 -10.44 -16.14
CA LEU A 756 17.08 -9.48 -15.15
C LEU A 756 18.60 -9.31 -15.23
N GLU A 757 19.37 -10.40 -15.35
CA GLU A 757 20.81 -10.38 -15.66
C GLU A 757 21.09 -9.68 -17.00
N GLY A 758 20.23 -9.90 -17.99
CA GLY A 758 20.24 -9.20 -19.28
C GLY A 758 19.81 -7.72 -19.21
N GLY A 759 19.48 -7.20 -18.03
CA GLY A 759 19.07 -5.80 -17.83
C GLY A 759 17.65 -5.50 -18.34
N VAL A 760 16.72 -6.44 -18.20
CA VAL A 760 15.29 -6.32 -18.53
C VAL A 760 14.44 -6.81 -17.36
N LEU A 761 13.57 -5.95 -16.82
CA LEU A 761 12.63 -6.31 -15.77
C LEU A 761 11.21 -6.42 -16.35
N ALA A 762 10.63 -7.62 -16.27
CA ALA A 762 9.23 -7.90 -16.59
C ALA A 762 8.64 -8.83 -15.51
N LEU A 763 7.35 -9.16 -15.59
CA LEU A 763 6.76 -10.17 -14.69
C LEU A 763 6.50 -11.49 -15.43
N PRO A 764 6.98 -12.64 -14.89
CA PRO A 764 6.65 -13.94 -15.43
C PRO A 764 5.15 -14.22 -15.26
N GLY A 765 4.58 -14.98 -16.18
CA GLY A 765 3.14 -15.18 -16.24
C GLY A 765 2.57 -15.97 -15.07
N THR A 766 3.40 -16.79 -14.43
CA THR A 766 3.07 -17.59 -13.24
C THR A 766 2.56 -16.75 -12.06
N VAL A 767 2.98 -15.49 -11.95
CA VAL A 767 2.48 -14.52 -10.94
C VAL A 767 0.99 -14.24 -11.07
N PHE A 768 0.39 -14.48 -12.24
CA PHE A 768 -1.00 -14.19 -12.55
C PHE A 768 -1.89 -15.44 -12.64
N ILE A 769 -1.36 -16.63 -12.33
CA ILE A 769 -2.10 -17.89 -12.32
C ILE A 769 -2.56 -18.20 -10.89
N PRO A 770 -3.87 -18.15 -10.57
CA PRO A 770 -4.38 -18.33 -9.21
C PRO A 770 -3.86 -19.57 -8.50
N ASN A 771 -3.85 -20.72 -9.18
CA ASN A 771 -3.43 -21.99 -8.61
C ASN A 771 -1.98 -22.40 -8.99
N GLY A 772 -1.15 -21.44 -9.42
CA GLY A 772 0.30 -21.64 -9.59
C GLY A 772 0.74 -22.57 -10.72
N ALA A 773 -0.10 -22.79 -11.74
CA ALA A 773 0.32 -23.56 -12.92
C ALA A 773 1.41 -22.82 -13.71
N LYS A 774 2.27 -23.61 -14.38
CA LYS A 774 3.34 -23.08 -15.24
C LYS A 774 2.77 -22.38 -16.45
N THR A 775 3.48 -21.37 -16.97
CA THR A 775 3.11 -20.75 -18.24
C THR A 775 4.29 -20.01 -18.88
N ALA A 776 4.36 -20.06 -20.21
CA ALA A 776 5.37 -19.37 -21.00
C ALA A 776 5.05 -17.88 -21.23
N HIS A 777 3.93 -17.39 -20.69
CA HIS A 777 3.50 -16.01 -20.86
C HIS A 777 4.29 -15.02 -20.00
N VAL A 778 4.35 -13.76 -20.44
CA VAL A 778 5.03 -12.66 -19.77
C VAL A 778 4.11 -11.43 -19.80
N ARG A 779 4.08 -10.66 -18.71
CA ARG A 779 3.45 -9.33 -18.69
C ARG A 779 4.51 -8.24 -18.72
N ALA A 780 4.50 -7.42 -19.78
CA ALA A 780 5.29 -6.19 -19.86
C ALA A 780 4.39 -4.96 -19.84
N ALA A 781 4.84 -3.89 -19.19
CA ALA A 781 4.12 -2.62 -19.13
C ALA A 781 4.73 -1.60 -20.10
N PHE A 782 3.88 -0.92 -20.88
CA PHE A 782 4.31 0.16 -21.78
C PHE A 782 4.09 1.56 -21.20
N SER A 783 3.81 1.66 -19.89
CA SER A 783 3.32 2.90 -19.27
C SER A 783 4.37 4.00 -19.07
N LEU A 784 5.63 3.64 -18.84
CA LEU A 784 6.71 4.59 -18.53
C LEU A 784 7.63 4.85 -19.73
N LEU A 785 8.27 3.77 -20.19
CA LEU A 785 9.48 3.80 -21.00
C LEU A 785 9.32 4.64 -22.28
N ASP A 786 10.37 5.34 -22.66
CA ASP A 786 10.42 6.00 -23.97
C ASP A 786 10.68 4.99 -25.09
N GLU A 787 10.61 5.44 -26.34
CA GLU A 787 10.79 4.56 -27.51
C GLU A 787 12.15 3.85 -27.53
N LYS A 788 13.22 4.49 -27.03
CA LYS A 788 14.57 3.92 -27.04
C LYS A 788 14.73 2.85 -25.97
N ASP A 789 14.22 3.13 -24.77
CA ASP A 789 14.25 2.17 -23.66
C ASP A 789 13.38 0.94 -23.96
N VAL A 790 12.22 1.14 -24.59
CA VAL A 790 11.37 0.05 -25.10
C VAL A 790 12.11 -0.80 -26.14
N ASP A 791 12.76 -0.17 -27.11
CA ASP A 791 13.48 -0.87 -28.17
C ASP A 791 14.65 -1.70 -27.63
N GLU A 792 15.46 -1.10 -26.77
CA GLU A 792 16.60 -1.75 -26.13
C GLU A 792 16.18 -2.88 -25.17
N ALA A 793 15.08 -2.71 -24.41
CA ALA A 793 14.55 -3.75 -23.54
C ALA A 793 14.07 -4.97 -24.34
N LEU A 794 13.35 -4.77 -25.45
CA LEU A 794 12.88 -5.88 -26.28
C LEU A 794 14.00 -6.52 -27.11
N ARG A 795 15.02 -5.75 -27.52
CA ARG A 795 16.26 -6.27 -28.12
C ARG A 795 17.04 -7.15 -27.16
N ARG A 796 17.15 -6.76 -25.88
CA ARG A 796 17.79 -7.58 -24.82
C ARG A 796 17.00 -8.86 -24.55
N LEU A 797 15.67 -8.75 -24.43
CA LEU A 797 14.79 -9.91 -24.23
C LEU A 797 14.89 -10.91 -25.38
N ARG A 798 15.00 -10.44 -26.64
CA ARG A 798 15.29 -11.28 -27.81
C ARG A 798 16.55 -12.13 -27.61
N LEU A 799 17.66 -11.53 -27.16
CA LEU A 799 18.92 -12.26 -26.96
C LEU A 799 18.79 -13.36 -25.90
N VAL A 800 18.04 -13.11 -24.83
CA VAL A 800 17.76 -14.09 -23.78
C VAL A 800 16.93 -15.26 -24.33
N ILE A 801 15.88 -14.99 -25.12
CA ILE A 801 15.05 -16.04 -25.74
C ILE A 801 15.86 -16.89 -26.74
N LEU A 802 16.71 -16.28 -27.56
CA LEU A 802 17.56 -17.01 -28.51
C LEU A 802 18.58 -17.92 -27.79
N LYS A 803 19.18 -17.42 -26.71
CA LYS A 803 20.09 -18.19 -25.85
C LYS A 803 19.37 -19.41 -25.24
N GLU A 804 18.17 -19.23 -24.69
CA GLU A 804 17.37 -20.34 -24.12
C GLU A 804 17.02 -21.40 -25.17
N ARG A 805 16.67 -20.99 -26.40
CA ARG A 805 16.44 -21.90 -27.53
C ARG A 805 17.71 -22.61 -28.03
N GLY A 806 18.90 -22.26 -27.55
CA GLY A 806 20.18 -22.77 -28.06
C GLY A 806 20.54 -22.29 -29.48
N VAL A 807 19.92 -21.20 -29.95
CA VAL A 807 20.19 -20.62 -31.28
C VAL A 807 21.26 -19.54 -31.13
N GLN A 808 22.33 -19.58 -31.92
CA GLN A 808 23.33 -18.50 -31.95
C GLN A 808 22.67 -17.20 -32.45
N ALA A 809 22.95 -16.11 -31.74
CA ALA A 809 22.25 -14.82 -31.83
C ALA A 809 22.51 -14.03 -33.13
#